data_AF-A0A4R3L377-F1
#
_entry.id   AF-A0A4R3L377-F1
#
_cell.length_a   1.000
_cell.length_b   1.000
_cell.length_c   1.000
_cell.angle_alpha   90.00
_cell.angle_beta   90.00
_cell.angle_gamma   90.00
#
_symmetry.space_group_name_H-M   'P 1'
#
loop_
_entity.id
_entity.type
_entity.pdbx_description
1 polymer ?
#
loop_
_entity_poly.entity_id
_entity_poly.type
_entity_poly.pdbx_seq_one_letter_code
_entity_poly.pdbx_strand_id
1 'polypeptide(L)'
;MKNKFVLFIMIFLILFSSIPIHSYAKGQVMEIDALFPDIKLKLEGNYISHKEVFIYDGELWVPMKDLANALKIDCSFNPSKRILNLNSRGKLNIKDTSLEPIAYQRGYEIQAKERRIVELDEEIRKFEGKRVNDSSKKVDALVRNIKVSFSDIDVFLDGEKIYLEKEPLIYNDDVYVSIIAISPVLYITPEINENIVNIDANAILVKKPYYNSIEKLISFRENMNKTLDRQLAELEKKKQILMDVKIPYEKVENLHDMRRYLNRHLGYIKDLPVSVHIIKGSNSWYYIDIEFSRGNYHKWKNLSRRDVESYVWDIFVALTSLYDEDAKIQGQIRNPYTTRQNYVEFNTYMRNIVFKFIDSGLDMKEKIDPVFIEDLLKKELGRYNREYFDYSARISGYDLELEVYPYDNRTFTDKWSIYTKISFLKEINYILRDYYPELRINGLVKCVNRDDIRFLIENGKLRSPELEQETEEFLNNKYGLFTAKTLKIPMKYKLHQISLDDYKLIVYMDFDINDSRWNKTMDEILGAFLQDVISEVIALWDMNIFLQAYDKGQNLVKEVVISQDIVQMVNAEPPSGEIVEGSTVTLYTNTPGATIYYTLDGSTPSPSNRILYTGPIVINEDTIIKAYAVKAGLKDSPVSTFIYTVVDDENIASGLDNLTVVNGRLEPEFNRRTFNYTVNVDYLVEKLIIIPKASKGSIEVNGEIVESGERKEIPLVVGQNKITIIHKEEGKKDRIYTIIVNRKKLDAPKVYLAPGYTFDTRISVIFRGNLASDTIRTFDGYKVKLLSRTGKHFKTVNVNSDGSFEIIVPPDEIDIIDKIIGFKYEIVDPNGVTLPENEDGNILQ
;
A
#
# COMPACT_ATOMS: atom_id res chain seq x y z
N MET A 1 3.77 31.27 -18.23
CA MET A 1 2.90 30.96 -19.37
C MET A 1 3.46 29.76 -20.13
N LYS A 2 3.68 28.60 -19.45
CA LYS A 2 4.40 27.47 -20.06
C LYS A 2 3.88 26.06 -19.67
N ASN A 3 3.25 25.86 -18.51
CA ASN A 3 3.04 24.51 -17.96
C ASN A 3 1.57 24.17 -17.61
N LYS A 4 0.62 24.21 -18.56
CA LYS A 4 -0.79 23.89 -18.23
C LYS A 4 -1.47 22.80 -19.04
N PHE A 5 -0.88 22.41 -20.17
CA PHE A 5 -1.45 21.34 -20.99
C PHE A 5 -1.05 19.95 -20.47
N VAL A 6 0.18 19.83 -19.94
CA VAL A 6 0.70 18.58 -19.35
C VAL A 6 -0.04 18.21 -18.05
N LEU A 7 -0.39 19.20 -17.22
CA LEU A 7 -1.12 18.98 -15.97
C LEU A 7 -2.59 18.58 -16.21
N PHE A 8 -3.21 19.03 -17.30
CA PHE A 8 -4.57 18.65 -17.67
C PHE A 8 -4.65 17.18 -18.09
N ILE A 9 -3.63 16.67 -18.81
CA ILE A 9 -3.52 15.24 -19.17
C ILE A 9 -3.28 14.38 -17.92
N MET A 10 -2.48 14.85 -16.95
CA MET A 10 -2.24 14.15 -15.68
C MET A 10 -3.46 14.09 -14.75
N ILE A 11 -4.25 15.17 -14.67
CA ILE A 11 -5.48 15.20 -13.87
C ILE A 11 -6.58 14.35 -14.55
N PHE A 12 -6.60 14.28 -15.89
CA PHE A 12 -7.49 13.37 -16.63
C PHE A 12 -7.08 11.89 -16.50
N LEU A 13 -5.77 11.59 -16.43
CA LEU A 13 -5.22 10.26 -16.18
C LEU A 13 -5.62 9.69 -14.79
N ILE A 14 -5.84 10.56 -13.80
CA ILE A 14 -6.30 10.16 -12.46
C ILE A 14 -7.83 9.96 -12.43
N LEU A 15 -8.58 10.62 -13.30
CA LEU A 15 -10.06 10.54 -13.34
C LEU A 15 -10.60 9.43 -14.24
N PHE A 16 -9.81 8.85 -15.14
CA PHE A 16 -10.24 7.77 -16.05
C PHE A 16 -9.53 6.42 -15.85
N SER A 17 -8.54 6.30 -14.95
CA SER A 17 -7.97 5.00 -14.55
C SER A 17 -8.94 4.12 -13.76
N SER A 18 -10.15 4.63 -13.46
CA SER A 18 -11.25 3.92 -12.78
C SER A 18 -12.28 3.32 -13.75
N ILE A 19 -12.06 3.39 -15.07
CA ILE A 19 -12.96 2.76 -16.04
C ILE A 19 -12.37 1.41 -16.46
N PRO A 20 -13.11 0.30 -16.36
CA PRO A 20 -12.63 -1.00 -16.78
C PRO A 20 -12.17 -0.98 -18.24
N ILE A 21 -10.98 -1.53 -18.50
CA ILE A 21 -10.53 -1.89 -19.85
C ILE A 21 -11.48 -2.98 -20.32
N HIS A 22 -12.41 -2.62 -21.19
CA HIS A 22 -13.24 -3.61 -21.85
C HIS A 22 -12.41 -4.24 -22.98
N SER A 23 -12.25 -5.57 -22.97
CA SER A 23 -11.87 -6.28 -24.19
C SER A 23 -13.09 -6.24 -25.12
N TYR A 24 -13.07 -5.38 -26.13
CA TYR A 24 -14.18 -5.26 -27.06
C TYR A 24 -14.16 -6.39 -28.09
N ALA A 25 -15.34 -6.90 -28.44
CA ALA A 25 -15.46 -7.95 -29.44
C ALA A 25 -15.12 -7.41 -30.83
N LYS A 26 -14.51 -8.27 -31.67
CA LYS A 26 -14.10 -8.01 -33.06
C LYS A 26 -15.02 -7.07 -33.83
N GLY A 27 -14.52 -5.90 -34.24
CA GLY A 27 -15.22 -4.99 -35.15
C GLY A 27 -16.34 -4.17 -34.54
N GLN A 28 -16.35 -3.97 -33.23
CA GLN A 28 -17.32 -3.10 -32.57
C GLN A 28 -17.11 -1.63 -32.96
N VAL A 29 -18.22 -0.97 -33.29
CA VAL A 29 -18.32 0.49 -33.35
C VAL A 29 -18.75 0.96 -31.97
N MET A 30 -18.02 1.92 -31.45
CA MET A 30 -18.11 2.40 -30.09
C MET A 30 -18.26 3.91 -30.04
N GLU A 31 -19.11 4.37 -29.14
CA GLU A 31 -19.17 5.77 -28.74
C GLU A 31 -18.13 5.99 -27.63
N ILE A 32 -17.12 6.82 -27.91
CA ILE A 32 -16.09 7.21 -26.94
C ILE A 32 -16.17 8.71 -26.67
N ASP A 33 -15.91 9.10 -25.43
CA ASP A 33 -15.72 10.51 -25.08
C ASP A 33 -14.27 10.89 -25.38
N ALA A 34 -14.09 11.64 -26.46
CA ALA A 34 -12.79 12.12 -26.89
C ALA A 34 -12.67 13.62 -26.66
N LEU A 35 -11.51 14.03 -26.17
CA LEU A 35 -11.19 15.42 -25.93
C LEU A 35 -10.56 16.03 -27.18
N PHE A 36 -11.13 17.14 -27.67
CA PHE A 36 -10.66 17.87 -28.85
C PHE A 36 -10.06 19.23 -28.45
N PRO A 37 -8.76 19.28 -28.10
CA PRO A 37 -8.09 20.49 -27.63
C PRO A 37 -7.59 21.44 -28.73
N ASP A 38 -7.97 21.25 -29.99
CA ASP A 38 -7.43 21.97 -31.17
C ASP A 38 -5.89 21.95 -31.24
N ILE A 39 -5.30 20.76 -31.07
CA ILE A 39 -3.86 20.57 -31.21
C ILE A 39 -3.44 20.75 -32.68
N LYS A 40 -2.34 21.49 -32.90
CA LYS A 40 -1.63 21.60 -34.17
C LYS A 40 -0.38 20.74 -34.17
N LEU A 41 -0.19 19.95 -35.23
CA LEU A 41 1.02 19.16 -35.40
C LEU A 41 2.10 19.95 -36.14
N LYS A 42 3.34 19.82 -35.67
CA LYS A 42 4.55 20.27 -36.37
C LYS A 42 5.48 19.09 -36.58
N LEU A 43 6.27 19.15 -37.64
CA LEU A 43 7.39 18.24 -37.90
C LEU A 43 8.64 19.10 -38.02
N GLU A 44 9.62 18.86 -37.15
CA GLU A 44 10.88 19.61 -37.12
C GLU A 44 10.66 21.14 -37.10
N GLY A 45 9.69 21.61 -36.32
CA GLY A 45 9.33 23.01 -36.16
C GLY A 45 8.36 23.57 -37.21
N ASN A 46 8.05 22.83 -38.27
CA ASN A 46 7.17 23.29 -39.36
C ASN A 46 5.77 22.69 -39.22
N TYR A 47 4.71 23.49 -39.37
CA TYR A 47 3.33 22.99 -39.32
C TYR A 47 3.08 21.98 -40.44
N ILE A 48 2.38 20.90 -40.10
CA ILE A 48 1.94 19.90 -41.07
C ILE A 48 0.42 19.98 -41.22
N SER A 49 -0.08 19.66 -42.42
CA SER A 49 -1.51 19.52 -42.64
C SER A 49 -1.97 18.21 -42.03
N HIS A 50 -2.97 18.25 -41.16
CA HIS A 50 -3.54 17.06 -40.54
C HIS A 50 -5.04 17.23 -40.29
N LYS A 51 -5.77 16.11 -40.26
CA LYS A 51 -7.14 16.04 -39.76
C LYS A 51 -7.18 16.25 -38.23
N GLU A 52 -8.37 16.51 -37.70
CA GLU A 52 -8.56 16.84 -36.29
C GLU A 52 -8.03 15.69 -35.39
N VAL A 53 -7.10 16.02 -34.49
CA VAL A 53 -6.53 15.08 -33.53
C VAL A 53 -7.30 15.15 -32.22
N PHE A 54 -7.28 14.08 -31.44
CA PHE A 54 -7.99 14.04 -30.17
C PHE A 54 -7.23 13.25 -29.12
N ILE A 55 -7.58 13.50 -27.86
CA ILE A 55 -7.05 12.75 -26.72
C ILE A 55 -8.13 11.76 -26.29
N TYR A 56 -7.74 10.49 -26.22
CA TYR A 56 -8.58 9.40 -25.73
C TYR A 56 -7.70 8.46 -24.91
N ASP A 57 -8.18 8.07 -23.74
CA ASP A 57 -7.47 7.21 -22.79
C ASP A 57 -6.05 7.72 -22.48
N GLY A 58 -5.95 9.03 -22.19
CA GLY A 58 -4.70 9.69 -21.83
C GLY A 58 -3.70 9.91 -22.97
N GLU A 59 -3.97 9.44 -24.19
CA GLU A 59 -3.02 9.51 -25.30
C GLU A 59 -3.54 10.34 -26.47
N LEU A 60 -2.61 10.94 -27.21
CA LEU A 60 -2.91 11.71 -28.42
C LEU A 60 -3.03 10.77 -29.62
N TRP A 61 -4.21 10.74 -30.21
CA TRP A 61 -4.53 9.97 -31.41
C TRP A 61 -4.37 10.85 -32.64
N VAL A 62 -3.57 10.38 -33.59
CA VAL A 62 -3.22 11.11 -34.81
C VAL A 62 -3.62 10.32 -36.06
N PRO A 63 -4.11 10.98 -37.12
CA PRO A 63 -4.41 10.33 -38.39
C PRO A 63 -3.12 9.77 -39.01
N MET A 64 -3.02 8.45 -39.14
CA MET A 64 -1.80 7.79 -39.56
C MET A 64 -1.37 8.19 -40.98
N LYS A 65 -2.33 8.43 -41.88
CA LYS A 65 -2.04 8.87 -43.25
C LYS A 65 -1.36 10.24 -43.28
N ASP A 66 -1.81 11.18 -42.46
CA ASP A 66 -1.26 12.53 -42.41
C ASP A 66 0.14 12.53 -41.77
N LEU A 67 0.30 11.75 -40.68
CA LEU A 67 1.60 11.55 -40.04
C LEU A 67 2.61 10.89 -41.00
N ALA A 68 2.22 9.83 -41.70
CA ALA A 68 3.09 9.14 -42.66
C ALA A 68 3.50 10.05 -43.82
N ASN A 69 2.57 10.83 -44.37
CA ASN A 69 2.85 11.83 -45.41
C ASN A 69 3.90 12.85 -44.94
N ALA A 70 3.74 13.37 -43.72
CA ALA A 70 4.69 14.30 -43.13
C ALA A 70 6.09 13.67 -42.97
N LEU A 71 6.14 12.44 -42.48
CA LEU A 71 7.37 11.67 -42.28
C LEU A 71 7.99 11.11 -43.58
N LYS A 72 7.33 11.33 -44.73
CA LYS A 72 7.73 10.77 -46.04
C LYS A 72 7.82 9.24 -46.02
N ILE A 73 6.82 8.61 -45.41
CA ILE A 73 6.55 7.17 -45.37
C ILE A 73 5.30 6.91 -46.23
N ASP A 74 5.32 5.87 -47.06
CA ASP A 74 4.12 5.48 -47.81
C ASP A 74 3.13 4.77 -46.87
N CYS A 75 1.86 5.13 -46.94
CA CYS A 75 0.80 4.60 -46.08
C CYS A 75 -0.38 4.12 -46.92
N SER A 76 -0.80 2.88 -46.72
CA SER A 76 -1.99 2.30 -47.36
C SER A 76 -2.78 1.45 -46.39
N PHE A 77 -4.10 1.64 -46.35
CA PHE A 77 -5.02 0.87 -45.52
C PHE A 77 -5.96 0.07 -46.41
N ASN A 78 -6.05 -1.24 -46.16
CA ASN A 78 -7.03 -2.12 -46.79
C ASN A 78 -8.19 -2.36 -45.82
N PRO A 79 -9.36 -1.73 -46.01
CA PRO A 79 -10.47 -1.83 -45.07
C PRO A 79 -11.10 -3.23 -45.02
N SER A 80 -11.12 -3.97 -46.14
CA SER A 80 -11.68 -5.34 -46.19
C SER A 80 -10.82 -6.34 -45.42
N LYS A 81 -9.50 -6.18 -45.47
CA LYS A 81 -8.54 -7.05 -44.77
C LYS A 81 -8.13 -6.52 -43.40
N ARG A 82 -8.47 -5.26 -43.10
CA ARG A 82 -8.06 -4.52 -41.90
C ARG A 82 -6.54 -4.48 -41.72
N ILE A 83 -5.82 -4.28 -42.83
CA ILE A 83 -4.35 -4.23 -42.86
C ILE A 83 -3.92 -2.80 -43.15
N LEU A 84 -3.12 -2.22 -42.26
CA LEU A 84 -2.40 -0.96 -42.46
C LEU A 84 -0.95 -1.27 -42.84
N ASN A 85 -0.54 -0.92 -44.06
CA ASN A 85 0.83 -1.06 -44.51
C ASN A 85 1.54 0.30 -44.53
N LEU A 86 2.68 0.36 -43.85
CA LEU A 86 3.62 1.47 -43.83
C LEU A 86 4.92 1.05 -44.52
N ASN A 87 5.50 1.93 -45.34
CA ASN A 87 6.77 1.66 -46.01
C ASN A 87 7.70 2.87 -45.91
N SER A 88 8.79 2.71 -45.18
CA SER A 88 9.82 3.72 -44.96
C SER A 88 10.79 3.87 -46.14
N ARG A 89 10.69 2.97 -47.13
CA ARG A 89 11.61 2.78 -48.26
C ARG A 89 13.02 2.44 -47.80
N GLY A 90 13.12 1.66 -46.73
CA GLY A 90 14.38 1.20 -46.13
C GLY A 90 15.08 2.24 -45.25
N LYS A 91 14.47 3.41 -45.00
CA LYS A 91 15.03 4.42 -44.07
C LYS A 91 15.07 3.94 -42.62
N LEU A 92 14.21 2.99 -42.25
CA LEU A 92 14.15 2.38 -40.92
C LEU A 92 14.89 1.04 -40.83
N ASN A 93 15.58 0.60 -41.90
CA ASN A 93 16.47 -0.56 -41.85
C ASN A 93 17.81 -0.19 -41.19
N ILE A 94 17.73 0.10 -39.89
CA ILE A 94 18.80 0.65 -39.07
C ILE A 94 19.45 -0.51 -38.30
N LYS A 95 20.78 -0.59 -38.33
CA LYS A 95 21.52 -1.56 -37.50
C LYS A 95 21.63 -1.05 -36.07
N ASP A 96 21.59 -1.95 -35.09
CA ASP A 96 21.74 -1.60 -33.67
C ASP A 96 23.05 -0.85 -33.36
N THR A 97 24.10 -1.03 -34.18
CA THR A 97 25.40 -0.37 -34.03
C THR A 97 25.50 1.02 -34.67
N SER A 98 24.41 1.54 -35.23
CA SER A 98 24.40 2.84 -35.92
C SER A 98 24.19 4.01 -34.96
N LEU A 99 24.37 5.25 -35.44
CA LEU A 99 24.30 6.46 -34.60
C LEU A 99 22.85 6.95 -34.40
N GLU A 100 21.95 6.51 -35.27
CA GLU A 100 20.54 6.89 -35.34
C GLU A 100 19.75 6.49 -34.08
N PRO A 101 19.87 5.25 -33.53
CA PRO A 101 19.25 4.87 -32.25
C PRO A 101 19.79 5.70 -31.08
N ILE A 102 21.09 6.04 -31.08
CA ILE A 102 21.71 6.86 -30.03
C ILE A 102 21.13 8.27 -30.05
N ALA A 103 20.95 8.85 -31.25
CA ALA A 103 20.29 10.15 -31.38
C ALA A 103 18.87 10.09 -30.80
N TYR A 104 18.04 9.14 -31.23
CA TYR A 104 16.68 8.93 -30.70
C TYR A 104 16.65 8.81 -29.17
N GLN A 105 17.50 7.94 -28.60
CA GLN A 105 17.60 7.73 -27.16
C GLN A 105 17.94 9.03 -26.42
N ARG A 106 18.93 9.80 -26.89
CA ARG A 106 19.31 11.09 -26.28
C ARG A 106 18.19 12.12 -26.37
N GLY A 107 17.44 12.15 -27.47
CA GLY A 107 16.26 13.01 -27.61
C GLY A 107 15.18 12.70 -26.56
N TYR A 108 14.92 11.42 -26.34
CA TYR A 108 13.98 10.97 -25.32
C TYR A 108 14.45 11.30 -23.89
N GLU A 109 15.74 11.10 -23.59
CA GLU A 109 16.33 11.44 -22.29
C GLU A 109 16.22 12.93 -21.95
N ILE A 110 16.52 13.80 -22.92
CA ILE A 110 16.35 15.25 -22.78
C ILE A 110 14.91 15.58 -22.41
N GLN A 111 13.95 15.03 -23.15
CA GLN A 111 12.53 15.31 -22.91
C GLN A 111 12.09 14.83 -21.52
N ALA A 112 12.57 13.67 -21.07
CA ALA A 112 12.32 13.16 -19.73
C ALA A 112 12.88 14.09 -18.65
N LYS A 113 14.11 14.61 -18.84
CA LYS A 113 14.73 15.55 -17.90
C LYS A 113 14.03 16.90 -17.87
N GLU A 114 13.63 17.44 -19.02
CA GLU A 114 12.85 18.69 -19.09
C GLU A 114 11.51 18.56 -18.37
N ARG A 115 10.79 17.43 -18.54
CA ARG A 115 9.57 17.13 -17.77
C ARG A 115 9.86 17.04 -16.28
N ARG A 116 10.92 16.32 -15.89
CA ARG A 116 11.26 16.14 -14.48
C ARG A 116 11.64 17.45 -13.78
N ILE A 117 12.36 18.34 -14.48
CA ILE A 117 12.67 19.69 -13.98
C ILE A 117 11.40 20.50 -13.72
N VAL A 118 10.43 20.43 -14.63
CA VAL A 118 9.13 21.08 -14.47
C VAL A 118 8.36 20.52 -13.27
N GLU A 119 8.29 19.20 -13.14
CA GLU A 119 7.63 18.53 -12.02
C GLU A 119 8.29 18.89 -10.68
N LEU A 120 9.62 18.80 -10.59
CA LEU A 120 10.38 19.16 -9.39
C LEU A 120 10.15 20.62 -9.00
N ASP A 121 10.16 21.55 -9.96
CA ASP A 121 9.88 22.97 -9.67
C ASP A 121 8.45 23.17 -9.15
N GLU A 122 7.47 22.41 -9.66
CA GLU A 122 6.08 22.45 -9.15
C GLU A 122 5.93 21.82 -7.77
N GLU A 123 6.56 20.67 -7.52
CA GLU A 123 6.64 20.02 -6.20
C GLU A 123 7.20 21.01 -5.18
N ILE A 124 8.34 21.62 -5.50
CA ILE A 124 9.01 22.64 -4.66
C ILE A 124 8.11 23.84 -4.39
N ARG A 125 7.39 24.36 -5.39
CA ARG A 125 6.46 25.49 -5.20
C ARG A 125 5.27 25.14 -4.30
N LYS A 126 4.78 23.90 -4.37
CA LYS A 126 3.73 23.40 -3.46
C LYS A 126 4.26 23.32 -2.02
N PHE A 127 5.48 22.79 -1.83
CA PHE A 127 6.14 22.77 -0.51
C PHE A 127 6.36 24.17 0.06
N GLU A 128 6.70 25.16 -0.77
CA GLU A 128 6.91 26.54 -0.35
C GLU A 128 5.61 27.31 0.00
N GLY A 129 4.43 26.69 -0.11
CA GLY A 129 3.13 27.34 0.18
C GLY A 129 2.80 28.52 -0.73
N LYS A 130 3.56 28.72 -1.81
CA LYS A 130 3.30 29.76 -2.81
C LYS A 130 2.06 29.37 -3.60
N ARG A 131 1.17 30.33 -3.85
CA ARG A 131 0.09 30.14 -4.82
C ARG A 131 0.71 29.66 -6.13
N VAL A 132 0.44 28.40 -6.47
CA VAL A 132 0.45 27.98 -7.86
C VAL A 132 -0.48 28.97 -8.54
N ASN A 133 0.02 29.70 -9.54
CA ASN A 133 -0.87 30.52 -10.36
C ASN A 133 -1.90 29.57 -10.98
N ASP A 134 -3.05 29.44 -10.33
CA ASP A 134 -4.26 28.94 -10.94
C ASP A 134 -4.61 29.95 -12.04
N SER A 135 -3.98 29.71 -13.17
CA SER A 135 -4.27 30.39 -14.41
C SER A 135 -4.85 29.34 -15.32
N SER A 136 -5.85 28.61 -14.81
CA SER A 136 -6.88 27.94 -15.58
C SER A 136 -7.53 28.93 -16.55
N LYS A 137 -6.81 29.29 -17.62
CA LYS A 137 -7.51 29.34 -18.90
C LYS A 137 -7.84 27.90 -19.19
N LYS A 138 -9.10 27.54 -18.95
CA LYS A 138 -9.74 26.41 -19.64
C LYS A 138 -9.25 26.47 -21.08
N VAL A 139 -8.50 25.47 -21.52
CA VAL A 139 -8.59 25.15 -22.94
C VAL A 139 -10.07 24.84 -23.09
N ASP A 140 -10.78 25.60 -23.93
CA ASP A 140 -12.14 25.27 -24.34
C ASP A 140 -12.06 24.01 -25.21
N ALA A 141 -11.64 22.91 -24.60
CA ALA A 141 -11.52 21.62 -25.21
C ALA A 141 -12.91 21.01 -25.15
N LEU A 142 -13.52 20.89 -26.33
CA LEU A 142 -14.81 20.26 -26.47
C LEU A 142 -14.61 18.77 -26.23
N VAL A 143 -15.23 18.25 -25.19
CA VAL A 143 -15.46 16.81 -25.08
C VAL A 143 -16.56 16.49 -26.08
N ARG A 144 -16.25 15.63 -27.05
CA ARG A 144 -17.23 15.15 -28.02
C ARG A 144 -17.35 13.65 -27.85
N ASN A 145 -18.58 13.18 -27.77
CA ASN A 145 -18.87 11.77 -27.95
C ASN A 145 -18.75 11.46 -29.46
N ILE A 146 -17.81 10.58 -29.82
CA ILE A 146 -17.52 10.22 -31.21
C ILE A 146 -17.68 8.72 -31.41
N LYS A 147 -18.11 8.32 -32.61
CA LYS A 147 -18.16 6.91 -33.02
C LYS A 147 -16.84 6.50 -33.64
N VAL A 148 -16.17 5.55 -33.02
CA VAL A 148 -14.92 4.96 -33.51
C VAL A 148 -15.10 3.45 -33.68
N SER A 149 -14.33 2.82 -34.58
CA SER A 149 -14.29 1.37 -34.69
C SER A 149 -12.94 0.83 -34.22
N PHE A 150 -12.98 -0.03 -33.20
CA PHE A 150 -11.86 -0.87 -32.79
C PHE A 150 -11.98 -2.17 -33.59
N SER A 151 -11.01 -2.41 -34.47
CA SER A 151 -11.20 -3.32 -35.61
C SER A 151 -10.09 -4.35 -35.78
N ASP A 152 -9.21 -4.58 -34.79
CA ASP A 152 -8.06 -5.49 -34.90
C ASP A 152 -7.23 -5.16 -36.16
N ILE A 153 -6.79 -3.89 -36.28
CA ILE A 153 -6.02 -3.46 -37.45
C ILE A 153 -4.61 -4.04 -37.35
N ASP A 154 -4.29 -4.95 -38.25
CA ASP A 154 -2.93 -5.48 -38.40
C ASP A 154 -2.04 -4.42 -39.06
N VAL A 155 -0.99 -4.00 -38.36
CA VAL A 155 -0.04 -3.00 -38.85
C VAL A 155 1.24 -3.68 -39.33
N PHE A 156 1.65 -3.36 -40.55
CA PHE A 156 2.91 -3.80 -41.13
C PHE A 156 3.79 -2.59 -41.43
N LEU A 157 5.08 -2.69 -41.10
CA LEU A 157 6.10 -1.72 -41.46
C LEU A 157 7.20 -2.41 -42.26
N ASP A 158 7.48 -1.89 -43.46
CA ASP A 158 8.49 -2.43 -44.38
C ASP A 158 8.32 -3.94 -44.69
N GLY A 159 7.08 -4.44 -44.62
CA GLY A 159 6.72 -5.84 -44.86
C GLY A 159 6.67 -6.71 -43.62
N GLU A 160 7.12 -6.22 -42.46
CA GLU A 160 7.10 -6.94 -41.18
C GLU A 160 5.91 -6.52 -40.32
N LYS A 161 5.26 -7.47 -39.66
CA LYS A 161 4.13 -7.18 -38.76
C LYS A 161 4.66 -6.56 -37.46
N ILE A 162 4.11 -5.42 -37.06
CA ILE A 162 4.45 -4.75 -35.80
C ILE A 162 3.28 -4.82 -34.82
N TYR A 163 3.61 -4.88 -33.54
CA TYR A 163 2.64 -4.88 -32.45
C TYR A 163 2.73 -3.55 -31.70
N LEU A 164 1.61 -2.86 -31.57
CA LEU A 164 1.50 -1.59 -30.86
C LEU A 164 0.86 -1.81 -29.50
N GLU A 165 1.31 -1.07 -28.48
CA GLU A 165 0.73 -1.14 -27.12
C GLU A 165 -0.75 -0.75 -27.08
N LYS A 166 -1.17 0.16 -27.97
CA LYS A 166 -2.58 0.49 -28.21
C LYS A 166 -2.97 0.21 -29.65
N GLU A 167 -4.10 -0.48 -29.82
CA GLU A 167 -4.61 -0.83 -31.15
C GLU A 167 -5.04 0.42 -31.93
N PRO A 168 -4.74 0.50 -33.24
CA PRO A 168 -5.28 1.56 -34.08
C PRO A 168 -6.81 1.51 -34.13
N LEU A 169 -7.43 2.68 -34.22
CA LEU A 169 -8.89 2.82 -34.36
C LEU A 169 -9.24 3.46 -35.71
N ILE A 170 -10.47 3.27 -36.15
CA ILE A 170 -11.03 3.96 -37.32
C ILE A 170 -11.95 5.09 -36.85
N TYR A 171 -11.70 6.30 -37.34
CA TYR A 171 -12.55 7.46 -37.11
C TYR A 171 -12.66 8.27 -38.40
N ASN A 172 -13.88 8.61 -38.83
CA ASN A 172 -14.17 9.31 -40.09
C ASN A 172 -13.45 8.72 -41.32
N ASP A 173 -13.51 7.39 -41.46
CA ASP A 173 -12.87 6.62 -42.54
C ASP A 173 -11.33 6.68 -42.61
N ASP A 174 -10.66 7.21 -41.58
CA ASP A 174 -9.21 7.14 -41.43
C ASP A 174 -8.79 6.28 -40.25
N VAL A 175 -7.59 5.71 -40.37
CA VAL A 175 -6.92 5.01 -39.27
C VAL A 175 -6.18 6.02 -38.41
N TYR A 176 -6.54 6.06 -37.13
CA TYR A 176 -5.85 6.82 -36.09
C TYR A 176 -4.99 5.89 -35.26
N VAL A 177 -3.80 6.36 -34.91
CA VAL A 177 -2.86 5.67 -34.03
C VAL A 177 -2.50 6.55 -32.85
N SER A 178 -2.21 5.94 -31.71
CA SER A 178 -1.52 6.65 -30.64
C SER A 178 -0.14 7.08 -31.13
N ILE A 179 0.15 8.37 -30.99
CA ILE A 179 1.46 8.91 -31.33
C ILE A 179 2.56 8.31 -30.44
N ILE A 180 2.24 7.97 -29.19
CA ILE A 180 3.20 7.37 -28.25
C ILE A 180 3.50 5.93 -28.66
N ALA A 181 2.47 5.12 -28.92
CA ALA A 181 2.65 3.72 -29.29
C ALA A 181 3.44 3.53 -30.60
N ILE A 182 3.26 4.43 -31.58
CA ILE A 182 3.96 4.34 -32.88
C ILE A 182 5.37 4.96 -32.84
N SER A 183 5.69 5.77 -31.81
CA SER A 183 6.93 6.54 -31.74
C SER A 183 8.21 5.71 -31.73
N PRO A 184 8.35 4.64 -30.92
CA PRO A 184 9.54 3.80 -30.91
C PRO A 184 9.79 3.13 -32.25
N VAL A 185 8.73 2.71 -32.93
CA VAL A 185 8.80 2.00 -34.20
C VAL A 185 9.26 2.94 -35.33
N LEU A 186 8.83 4.20 -35.30
CA LEU A 186 9.21 5.20 -36.30
C LEU A 186 10.43 6.04 -35.91
N TYR A 187 11.03 5.79 -34.74
CA TYR A 187 12.09 6.61 -34.16
C TYR A 187 11.75 8.11 -34.15
N ILE A 188 10.51 8.46 -33.78
CA ILE A 188 10.06 9.84 -33.65
C ILE A 188 9.88 10.21 -32.18
N THR A 189 10.09 11.48 -31.83
CA THR A 189 9.91 11.99 -30.47
C THR A 189 8.89 13.12 -30.49
N PRO A 190 7.66 12.90 -29.98
CA PRO A 190 6.65 13.95 -29.92
C PRO A 190 6.89 14.88 -28.72
N GLU A 191 7.11 16.16 -28.97
CA GLU A 191 7.31 17.24 -28.01
C GLU A 191 6.04 18.07 -27.89
N ILE A 192 5.39 18.00 -26.73
CA ILE A 192 4.12 18.71 -26.48
C ILE A 192 4.41 20.06 -25.84
N ASN A 193 3.89 21.13 -26.45
CA ASN A 193 3.93 22.48 -25.93
C ASN A 193 2.58 23.16 -26.15
N GLU A 194 1.79 23.28 -25.08
CA GLU A 194 0.41 23.79 -25.14
C GLU A 194 -0.42 23.00 -26.17
N ASN A 195 -1.06 23.70 -27.12
CA ASN A 195 -1.83 23.09 -28.20
C ASN A 195 -0.96 22.75 -29.42
N ILE A 196 0.36 22.62 -29.27
CA ILE A 196 1.26 22.28 -30.37
C ILE A 196 2.02 21.01 -30.02
N VAL A 197 2.03 20.06 -30.93
CA VAL A 197 2.86 18.85 -30.82
C VAL A 197 3.88 18.86 -31.94
N ASN A 198 5.13 19.13 -31.57
CA ASN A 198 6.26 19.10 -32.48
C ASN A 198 6.87 17.70 -32.51
N ILE A 199 6.91 17.09 -33.69
CA ILE A 199 7.45 15.75 -33.89
C ILE A 199 8.90 15.91 -34.35
N ASP A 200 9.82 15.44 -33.54
CA ASP A 200 11.23 15.29 -33.89
C ASP A 200 11.41 13.94 -34.60
N ALA A 201 11.82 13.95 -35.87
CA ALA A 201 12.08 12.74 -36.65
C ALA A 201 13.51 12.21 -36.46
N ASN A 202 14.24 12.79 -35.50
CA ASN A 202 15.58 12.38 -35.06
C ASN A 202 16.62 12.37 -36.19
N ALA A 203 16.39 13.17 -37.23
CA ALA A 203 17.17 13.17 -38.48
C ALA A 203 17.16 11.84 -39.27
N ILE A 204 16.28 10.89 -38.92
CA ILE A 204 16.19 9.55 -39.53
C ILE A 204 15.26 9.57 -40.75
N LEU A 205 13.97 9.84 -40.52
CA LEU A 205 12.96 9.80 -41.57
C LEU A 205 12.97 11.08 -42.43
N VAL A 206 13.27 12.20 -41.78
CA VAL A 206 13.31 13.56 -42.34
C VAL A 206 14.54 14.28 -41.79
N LYS A 207 15.19 15.10 -42.63
CA LYS A 207 16.36 15.88 -42.22
C LYS A 207 15.98 16.93 -41.17
N LYS A 208 16.77 17.02 -40.10
CA LYS A 208 16.60 18.06 -39.08
C LYS A 208 17.21 19.39 -39.56
N PRO A 209 16.47 20.51 -39.53
CA PRO A 209 17.01 21.83 -39.85
C PRO A 209 18.22 22.16 -38.98
N TYR A 210 19.23 22.83 -39.54
CA TYR A 210 20.46 23.28 -38.88
C TYR A 210 21.48 22.20 -38.46
N TYR A 211 21.11 20.92 -38.46
CA TYR A 211 22.04 19.80 -38.20
C TYR A 211 22.33 19.05 -39.50
N ASN A 212 23.51 19.31 -40.08
CA ASN A 212 23.89 18.75 -41.37
C ASN A 212 24.47 17.32 -41.31
N SER A 213 24.60 16.74 -40.12
CA SER A 213 24.98 15.34 -39.90
C SER A 213 24.44 14.81 -38.56
N ILE A 214 24.30 13.49 -38.43
CA ILE A 214 23.78 12.82 -37.22
C ILE A 214 24.72 13.02 -36.02
N GLU A 215 26.04 13.10 -36.26
CA GLU A 215 27.06 13.32 -35.23
C GLU A 215 26.90 14.69 -34.56
N LYS A 216 26.59 15.73 -35.34
CA LYS A 216 26.35 17.08 -34.80
C LYS A 216 25.10 17.13 -33.95
N LEU A 217 24.04 16.39 -34.32
CA LEU A 217 22.83 16.28 -33.53
C LEU A 217 23.11 15.60 -32.19
N ILE A 218 23.88 14.50 -32.19
CA ILE A 218 24.27 13.79 -30.97
C ILE A 218 25.10 14.69 -30.06
N SER A 219 26.15 15.36 -30.59
CA SER A 219 27.00 16.24 -29.78
C SER A 219 26.22 17.39 -29.14
N PHE A 220 25.28 17.99 -29.87
CA PHE A 220 24.37 19.00 -29.31
C PHE A 220 23.51 18.42 -28.18
N ARG A 221 22.89 17.26 -28.41
CA ARG A 221 22.03 16.60 -27.42
C ARG A 221 22.82 16.22 -26.17
N GLU A 222 24.04 15.74 -26.28
CA GLU A 222 24.90 15.45 -25.13
C GLU A 222 25.21 16.68 -24.28
N ASN A 223 25.52 17.82 -24.91
CA ASN A 223 25.77 19.07 -24.18
C ASN A 223 24.52 19.58 -23.47
N MET A 224 23.37 19.45 -24.12
CA MET A 224 22.08 19.81 -23.52
C MET A 224 21.74 18.88 -22.35
N ASN A 225 21.97 17.58 -22.50
CA ASN A 225 21.78 16.57 -21.45
C ASN A 225 22.58 16.94 -20.19
N LYS A 226 23.88 17.27 -20.34
CA LYS A 226 24.75 17.73 -19.24
C LYS A 226 24.24 19.01 -18.57
N THR A 227 23.63 19.91 -19.33
CA THR A 227 23.08 21.16 -18.79
C THR A 227 21.83 20.88 -17.94
N LEU A 228 20.95 20.01 -18.42
CA LEU A 228 19.76 19.57 -17.69
C LEU A 228 20.13 18.79 -16.43
N ASP A 229 21.17 17.94 -16.47
CA ASP A 229 21.67 17.24 -15.28
C ASP A 229 22.07 18.18 -14.15
N ARG A 230 22.75 19.29 -14.48
CA ARG A 230 23.12 20.30 -13.48
C ARG A 230 21.89 20.98 -12.88
N GLN A 231 20.92 21.36 -13.72
CA GLN A 231 19.67 21.98 -13.25
C GLN A 231 18.86 21.04 -12.35
N LEU A 232 18.80 19.77 -12.71
CA LEU A 232 18.09 18.75 -11.95
C LEU A 232 18.74 18.54 -10.58
N ALA A 233 20.07 18.43 -10.52
CA ALA A 233 20.82 18.34 -9.26
C ALA A 233 20.60 19.57 -8.35
N GLU A 234 20.53 20.77 -8.91
CA GLU A 234 20.22 22.00 -8.15
C GLU A 234 18.80 21.98 -7.57
N LEU A 235 17.81 21.56 -8.36
CA LEU A 235 16.42 21.45 -7.91
C LEU A 235 16.22 20.31 -6.89
N GLU A 236 16.89 19.17 -7.07
CA GLU A 236 16.87 18.09 -6.11
C GLU A 236 17.50 18.51 -4.78
N LYS A 237 18.63 19.22 -4.80
CA LYS A 237 19.20 19.83 -3.59
C LYS A 237 18.22 20.81 -2.94
N LYS A 238 17.53 21.65 -3.73
CA LYS A 238 16.51 22.56 -3.21
C LYS A 238 15.34 21.81 -2.56
N LYS A 239 14.86 20.74 -3.19
CA LYS A 239 13.79 19.88 -2.66
C LYS A 239 14.24 19.19 -1.38
N GLN A 240 15.45 18.64 -1.36
CA GLN A 240 16.04 18.00 -0.19
C GLN A 240 16.11 18.97 1.00
N ILE A 241 16.57 20.20 0.79
CA ILE A 241 16.58 21.24 1.83
C ILE A 241 15.16 21.54 2.35
N LEU A 242 14.16 21.62 1.47
CA LEU A 242 12.76 21.85 1.85
C LEU A 242 12.11 20.64 2.56
N MET A 243 12.59 19.43 2.28
CA MET A 243 12.11 18.19 2.91
C MET A 243 12.77 17.96 4.27
N ASP A 244 14.07 18.22 4.37
CA ASP A 244 14.84 18.06 5.61
C ASP A 244 14.54 19.17 6.61
N VAL A 245 14.05 20.33 6.14
CA VAL A 245 13.97 21.53 6.95
C VAL A 245 12.72 22.34 6.58
N LYS A 246 11.88 22.66 7.58
CA LYS A 246 10.71 23.56 7.44
C LYS A 246 11.07 25.03 7.19
N ILE A 247 12.23 25.33 6.60
CA ILE A 247 12.74 26.70 6.44
C ILE A 247 12.78 27.07 4.94
N PRO A 248 12.26 28.25 4.54
CA PRO A 248 12.19 28.65 3.13
C PRO A 248 13.57 28.84 2.48
N TYR A 249 13.79 28.33 1.25
CA TYR A 249 15.02 28.60 0.52
C TYR A 249 15.16 30.08 0.11
N GLU A 250 16.31 30.70 0.40
CA GLU A 250 16.71 32.03 -0.07
C GLU A 250 18.20 32.00 -0.46
N LYS A 251 18.59 32.72 -1.51
CA LYS A 251 20.00 32.82 -1.91
C LYS A 251 20.77 33.63 -0.86
N VAL A 252 21.81 33.04 -0.28
CA VAL A 252 22.67 33.69 0.72
C VAL A 252 24.10 33.78 0.17
N GLU A 253 24.58 34.99 -0.11
CA GLU A 253 25.92 35.18 -0.71
C GLU A 253 26.99 35.59 0.32
N ASN A 254 26.59 36.15 1.45
CA ASN A 254 27.49 36.65 2.48
C ASN A 254 26.86 36.57 3.88
N LEU A 255 27.66 36.81 4.92
CA LEU A 255 27.22 36.70 6.31
C LEU A 255 26.13 37.71 6.69
N HIS A 256 26.08 38.87 6.04
CA HIS A 256 25.02 39.86 6.29
C HIS A 256 23.67 39.36 5.78
N ASP A 257 23.64 38.74 4.60
CA ASP A 257 22.45 38.10 4.04
C ASP A 257 22.02 36.93 4.92
N MET A 258 22.96 36.14 5.43
CA MET A 258 22.67 35.05 6.37
C MET A 258 22.00 35.57 7.65
N ARG A 259 22.54 36.65 8.24
CA ARG A 259 21.93 37.27 9.43
C ARG A 259 20.51 37.76 9.16
N ARG A 260 20.29 38.40 8.00
CA ARG A 260 18.97 38.88 7.58
C ARG A 260 18.00 37.73 7.39
N TYR A 261 18.45 36.65 6.77
CA TYR A 261 17.69 35.43 6.57
C TYR A 261 17.25 34.81 7.89
N LEU A 262 18.18 34.60 8.83
CA LEU A 262 17.89 34.04 10.15
C LEU A 262 16.85 34.88 10.91
N ASN A 263 17.00 36.20 10.97
CA ASN A 263 16.02 37.02 11.68
C ASN A 263 14.65 37.10 10.97
N ARG A 264 14.60 36.88 9.66
CA ARG A 264 13.36 36.89 8.89
C ARG A 264 12.57 35.60 9.07
N HIS A 265 13.22 34.46 8.94
CA HIS A 265 12.57 33.14 8.90
C HIS A 265 12.64 32.40 10.24
N LEU A 266 13.64 32.72 11.06
CA LEU A 266 13.85 32.18 12.41
C LEU A 266 13.86 33.32 13.44
N GLY A 267 13.04 34.35 13.27
CA GLY A 267 12.89 35.44 14.24
C GLY A 267 12.07 35.08 15.49
N TYR A 268 11.64 33.82 15.60
CA TYR A 268 10.76 33.34 16.66
C TYR A 268 11.12 31.91 17.08
N ILE A 269 11.04 31.64 18.39
CA ILE A 269 10.99 30.29 18.95
C ILE A 269 9.54 30.04 19.36
N LYS A 270 8.79 29.28 18.56
CA LYS A 270 7.31 29.22 18.65
C LYS A 270 6.72 30.65 18.69
N ASP A 271 6.12 31.05 19.82
CA ASP A 271 5.51 32.37 19.99
C ASP A 271 6.45 33.43 20.58
N LEU A 272 7.67 33.05 20.96
CA LEU A 272 8.68 33.92 21.57
C LEU A 272 9.47 34.65 20.48
N PRO A 273 9.34 35.99 20.34
CA PRO A 273 10.18 36.75 19.42
C PRO A 273 11.63 36.81 19.92
N VAL A 274 12.57 36.57 19.02
CA VAL A 274 14.01 36.55 19.28
C VAL A 274 14.80 37.30 18.20
N SER A 275 15.97 37.79 18.58
CA SER A 275 16.95 38.41 17.67
C SER A 275 18.15 37.50 17.55
N VAL A 276 18.60 37.20 16.33
CA VAL A 276 19.79 36.36 16.07
C VAL A 276 20.94 37.21 15.55
N HIS A 277 22.04 37.22 16.27
CA HIS A 277 23.29 37.83 15.84
C HIS A 277 24.29 36.72 15.49
N ILE A 278 24.96 36.87 14.35
CA ILE A 278 25.97 35.93 13.88
C ILE A 278 27.26 36.67 13.53
N ILE A 279 28.39 36.10 13.96
CA ILE A 279 29.74 36.63 13.72
C ILE A 279 30.61 35.48 13.21
N LYS A 280 31.35 35.69 12.13
CA LYS A 280 32.28 34.68 11.60
C LYS A 280 33.59 34.68 12.39
N GLY A 281 34.01 33.49 12.81
CA GLY A 281 35.31 33.19 13.41
C GLY A 281 36.28 32.55 12.41
N SER A 282 37.27 31.81 12.89
CA SER A 282 38.25 31.07 12.08
C SER A 282 37.74 29.67 11.72
N ASN A 283 38.26 29.07 10.64
CA ASN A 283 38.02 27.65 10.28
C ASN A 283 36.53 27.25 10.25
N SER A 284 35.69 28.05 9.58
CA SER A 284 34.23 27.86 9.47
C SER A 284 33.49 27.84 10.82
N TRP A 285 34.09 28.39 11.89
CA TRP A 285 33.38 28.66 13.13
C TRP A 285 32.54 29.93 13.03
N TYR A 286 31.33 29.89 13.58
CA TYR A 286 30.39 31.00 13.66
C TYR A 286 29.90 31.16 15.10
N TYR A 287 30.00 32.37 15.62
CA TYR A 287 29.50 32.73 16.94
C TYR A 287 28.06 33.26 16.82
N ILE A 288 27.13 32.66 17.55
CA ILE A 288 25.70 32.95 17.49
C ILE A 288 25.22 33.48 18.84
N ASP A 289 24.61 34.66 18.84
CA ASP A 289 24.03 35.28 20.03
C ASP A 289 22.54 35.52 19.83
N ILE A 290 21.71 34.95 20.70
CA ILE A 290 20.26 34.95 20.58
C ILE A 290 19.67 35.70 21.78
N GLU A 291 18.86 36.72 21.50
CA GLU A 291 18.33 37.62 22.53
C GLU A 291 16.81 37.75 22.45
N PHE A 292 16.15 37.91 23.61
CA PHE A 292 14.73 38.28 23.69
C PHE A 292 14.48 39.27 24.83
N SER A 293 13.37 40.01 24.73
CA SER A 293 13.01 41.03 25.73
C SER A 293 12.49 40.42 27.03
N ARG A 294 12.81 41.06 28.18
CA ARG A 294 12.27 40.72 29.52
C ARG A 294 10.75 40.57 29.54
N GLY A 295 10.03 41.38 28.77
CA GLY A 295 8.56 41.33 28.69
C GLY A 295 8.01 40.01 28.16
N ASN A 296 8.82 39.24 27.43
CA ASN A 296 8.41 37.97 26.81
C ASN A 296 8.81 36.73 27.63
N TYR A 297 9.31 36.90 28.86
CA TYR A 297 9.75 35.76 29.69
C TYR A 297 8.65 34.72 29.95
N HIS A 298 7.39 35.13 30.02
CA HIS A 298 6.26 34.20 30.14
C HIS A 298 6.17 33.23 28.95
N LYS A 299 6.53 33.68 27.73
CA LYS A 299 6.58 32.83 26.54
C LYS A 299 7.76 31.88 26.56
N TRP A 300 8.91 32.34 27.05
CA TRP A 300 10.09 31.48 27.28
C TRP A 300 9.75 30.30 28.22
N LYS A 301 8.99 30.54 29.30
CA LYS A 301 8.56 29.48 30.22
C LYS A 301 7.61 28.45 29.61
N ASN A 302 6.97 28.76 28.48
CA ASN A 302 6.10 27.82 27.77
C ASN A 302 6.88 26.94 26.79
N LEU A 303 8.18 27.20 26.60
CA LEU A 303 9.03 26.40 25.74
C LEU A 303 9.55 25.17 26.50
N SER A 304 9.63 24.05 25.79
CA SER A 304 10.39 22.88 26.25
C SER A 304 11.86 23.03 25.88
N ARG A 305 12.70 22.18 26.47
CA ARG A 305 14.09 21.99 26.01
C ARG A 305 14.13 21.69 24.50
N ARG A 306 13.27 20.78 24.02
CA ARG A 306 13.19 20.34 22.63
C ARG A 306 12.93 21.53 21.70
N ASP A 307 12.03 22.44 22.06
CA ASP A 307 11.75 23.65 21.28
C ASP A 307 12.99 24.55 21.08
N VAL A 308 13.84 24.63 22.11
CA VAL A 308 15.03 25.47 22.09
C VAL A 308 16.18 24.81 21.35
N GLU A 309 16.43 23.53 21.61
CA GLU A 309 17.41 22.75 20.84
C GLU A 309 17.02 22.71 19.36
N SER A 310 15.72 22.62 19.10
CA SER A 310 15.13 22.65 17.77
C SER A 310 15.46 23.88 16.99
N TYR A 311 15.10 25.01 17.57
CA TYR A 311 15.36 26.29 16.98
C TYR A 311 16.86 26.53 16.68
N VAL A 312 17.76 26.05 17.53
CA VAL A 312 19.21 26.17 17.29
C VAL A 312 19.69 25.21 16.20
N TRP A 313 19.12 24.02 16.10
CA TRP A 313 19.36 23.10 14.97
C TRP A 313 18.90 23.71 13.65
N ASP A 314 17.73 24.33 13.61
CA ASP A 314 17.21 25.01 12.42
C ASP A 314 18.18 26.11 11.94
N ILE A 315 18.80 26.85 12.87
CA ILE A 315 19.85 27.83 12.55
C ILE A 315 21.09 27.15 11.97
N PHE A 316 21.54 26.04 12.59
CA PHE A 316 22.71 25.29 12.12
C PHE A 316 22.51 24.74 10.71
N VAL A 317 21.35 24.12 10.45
CA VAL A 317 21.05 23.55 9.14
C VAL A 317 20.87 24.63 8.08
N ALA A 318 20.24 25.76 8.42
CA ALA A 318 20.17 26.90 7.51
C ALA A 318 21.57 27.39 7.13
N LEU A 319 22.50 27.45 8.08
CA LEU A 319 23.87 27.89 7.84
C LEU A 319 24.65 26.89 6.97
N THR A 320 24.57 25.59 7.27
CA THR A 320 25.29 24.54 6.51
C THR A 320 24.70 24.31 5.13
N SER A 321 23.39 24.48 4.96
CA SER A 321 22.73 24.23 3.67
C SER A 321 22.78 25.42 2.71
N LEU A 322 22.75 26.65 3.23
CA LEU A 322 22.60 27.86 2.40
C LEU A 322 23.86 28.71 2.28
N TYR A 323 24.82 28.59 3.20
CA TYR A 323 25.97 29.51 3.24
C TYR A 323 27.34 28.82 3.31
N ASP A 324 27.54 27.88 4.22
CA ASP A 324 28.86 27.26 4.47
C ASP A 324 28.69 25.80 4.92
N GLU A 325 28.90 24.85 4.00
CA GLU A 325 28.67 23.40 4.23
C GLU A 325 29.49 22.80 5.38
N ASP A 326 30.62 23.42 5.72
CA ASP A 326 31.51 22.98 6.79
C ASP A 326 31.32 23.79 8.08
N ALA A 327 30.24 24.57 8.18
CA ALA A 327 29.99 25.44 9.32
C ALA A 327 29.98 24.67 10.64
N LYS A 328 30.57 25.31 11.67
CA LYS A 328 30.51 24.93 13.08
C LYS A 328 30.00 26.14 13.85
N ILE A 329 29.13 25.92 14.82
CA ILE A 329 28.53 27.00 15.58
C ILE A 329 28.92 26.93 17.05
N GLN A 330 29.11 28.09 17.66
CA GLN A 330 29.18 28.24 19.11
C GLN A 330 28.29 29.42 19.48
N GLY A 331 27.49 29.31 20.53
CA GLY A 331 26.57 30.39 20.83
C GLY A 331 25.86 30.30 22.15
N GLN A 332 24.96 31.26 22.35
CA GLN A 332 24.23 31.42 23.59
C GLN A 332 22.84 32.00 23.36
N ILE A 333 21.92 31.69 24.28
CA ILE A 333 20.65 32.38 24.44
C ILE A 333 20.71 33.19 25.74
N ARG A 334 20.67 34.51 25.62
CA ARG A 334 20.88 35.42 26.76
C ARG A 334 19.74 35.36 27.76
N ASN A 335 20.10 35.42 29.03
CA ASN A 335 19.14 35.68 30.10
C ASN A 335 18.75 37.17 30.06
N PRO A 336 17.47 37.53 29.89
CA PRO A 336 17.08 38.92 29.76
C PRO A 336 17.20 39.68 31.10
N TYR A 337 17.23 38.99 32.25
CA TYR A 337 17.27 39.62 33.58
C TYR A 337 18.69 39.89 34.09
N THR A 338 19.70 39.18 33.61
CA THR A 338 21.09 39.30 34.07
C THR A 338 22.07 39.02 32.96
N THR A 339 23.19 39.75 32.95
CA THR A 339 24.32 39.50 32.03
C THR A 339 25.35 38.53 32.63
N ARG A 340 25.17 38.12 33.89
CA ARG A 340 26.12 37.24 34.59
C ARG A 340 26.05 35.78 34.15
N GLN A 341 24.90 35.35 33.66
CA GLN A 341 24.63 33.96 33.27
C GLN A 341 23.64 33.95 32.10
N ASN A 342 23.91 33.13 31.08
CA ASN A 342 23.00 32.89 29.97
C ASN A 342 22.02 31.78 30.31
N TYR A 343 20.89 31.68 29.62
CA TYR A 343 19.97 30.55 29.82
C TYR A 343 20.45 29.27 29.12
N VAL A 344 21.07 29.44 27.95
CA VAL A 344 21.59 28.32 27.14
C VAL A 344 22.93 28.71 26.56
N GLU A 345 23.87 27.79 26.60
CA GLU A 345 25.14 27.83 25.87
C GLU A 345 25.17 26.59 24.96
N PHE A 346 25.69 26.72 23.74
CA PHE A 346 25.77 25.61 22.79
C PHE A 346 27.03 25.67 21.93
N ASN A 347 27.52 24.52 21.47
CA ASN A 347 28.64 24.45 20.55
C ASN A 347 28.59 23.19 19.66
N THR A 348 29.26 23.24 18.51
CA THR A 348 29.39 22.08 17.62
C THR A 348 30.52 21.16 18.10
N TYR A 349 30.23 19.88 18.28
CA TYR A 349 31.18 18.82 18.58
C TYR A 349 30.89 17.61 17.69
N MET A 350 31.90 17.14 16.94
CA MET A 350 31.77 15.99 16.01
C MET A 350 30.55 16.08 15.06
N ARG A 351 30.27 17.28 14.53
CA ARG A 351 29.12 17.62 13.67
C ARG A 351 27.73 17.60 14.34
N ASN A 352 27.67 17.46 15.67
CA ASN A 352 26.46 17.62 16.47
C ASN A 352 26.50 18.90 17.30
N ILE A 353 25.36 19.38 17.79
CA ILE A 353 25.29 20.53 18.70
C ILE A 353 25.14 20.02 20.13
N VAL A 354 26.07 20.40 21.00
CA VAL A 354 26.02 20.13 22.43
C VAL A 354 25.47 21.35 23.15
N PHE A 355 24.49 21.14 24.03
CA PHE A 355 23.79 22.18 24.77
C PHE A 355 24.08 22.11 26.27
N LYS A 356 24.20 23.27 26.89
CA LYS A 356 24.29 23.48 28.33
C LYS A 356 23.22 24.48 28.75
N PHE A 357 22.27 24.02 29.55
CA PHE A 357 21.18 24.85 30.08
C PHE A 357 21.52 25.28 31.51
N ILE A 358 21.32 26.56 31.82
CA ILE A 358 21.71 27.16 33.10
C ILE A 358 20.50 27.94 33.63
N ASP A 359 19.90 27.45 34.71
CA ASP A 359 18.72 28.04 35.37
C ASP A 359 17.63 28.54 34.39
N SER A 360 17.46 27.79 33.28
CA SER A 360 16.63 28.22 32.16
C SER A 360 15.13 28.17 32.47
N GLY A 361 14.71 27.32 33.41
CA GLY A 361 13.30 27.14 33.77
C GLY A 361 12.44 26.52 32.66
N LEU A 362 13.07 25.93 31.64
CA LEU A 362 12.41 25.15 30.57
C LEU A 362 11.93 23.79 31.10
N ASP A 363 10.91 23.20 30.47
CA ASP A 363 10.56 21.80 30.73
C ASP A 363 11.67 20.87 30.21
N MET A 364 12.30 20.15 31.14
CA MET A 364 13.50 19.34 30.91
C MET A 364 13.21 17.85 30.63
N LYS A 365 11.93 17.45 30.55
CA LYS A 365 11.54 16.04 30.45
C LYS A 365 11.82 15.36 29.10
N GLU A 366 12.18 16.10 28.05
CA GLU A 366 12.34 15.61 26.66
C GLU A 366 13.77 15.73 26.09
N LYS A 367 14.82 15.25 26.78
CA LYS A 367 16.16 15.15 26.16
C LYS A 367 16.36 13.75 25.56
N ILE A 368 16.56 13.65 24.25
CA ILE A 368 17.08 12.42 23.63
C ILE A 368 18.56 12.32 23.99
N ASP A 369 18.89 11.31 24.80
CA ASP A 369 20.28 11.05 25.20
C ASP A 369 20.84 9.87 24.40
N PRO A 370 21.76 10.11 23.44
CA PRO A 370 22.30 9.05 22.60
C PRO A 370 23.12 8.03 23.41
N VAL A 371 23.79 8.45 24.49
CA VAL A 371 24.55 7.54 25.36
C VAL A 371 23.59 6.62 26.11
N PHE A 372 22.48 7.17 26.61
CA PHE A 372 21.42 6.36 27.20
C PHE A 372 20.81 5.38 26.19
N ILE A 373 20.60 5.80 24.94
CA ILE A 373 20.09 4.92 23.86
C ILE A 373 21.07 3.78 23.59
N GLU A 374 22.37 4.06 23.48
CA GLU A 374 23.38 3.02 23.32
C GLU A 374 23.37 2.05 24.49
N ASP A 375 23.41 2.55 25.73
CA ASP A 375 23.41 1.72 26.93
C ASP A 375 22.12 0.89 27.05
N LEU A 376 20.98 1.48 26.69
CA LEU A 376 19.68 0.82 26.67
C LEU A 376 19.65 -0.31 25.63
N LEU A 377 20.05 -0.04 24.39
CA LEU A 377 20.11 -1.05 23.34
C LEU A 377 21.17 -2.12 23.62
N LYS A 378 22.33 -1.77 24.17
CA LYS A 378 23.35 -2.74 24.63
C LYS A 378 22.79 -3.64 25.74
N LYS A 379 22.02 -3.09 26.66
CA LYS A 379 21.46 -3.83 27.79
C LYS A 379 20.31 -4.76 27.37
N GLU A 380 19.34 -4.22 26.63
CA GLU A 380 18.09 -4.93 26.29
C GLU A 380 18.22 -5.72 24.98
N LEU A 381 19.08 -5.27 24.05
CA LEU A 381 19.25 -5.84 22.71
C LEU A 381 20.73 -6.08 22.34
N GLY A 382 21.65 -6.13 23.30
CA GLY A 382 23.06 -6.45 23.05
C GLY A 382 23.29 -7.90 22.61
N ARG A 383 22.28 -8.75 22.77
CA ARG A 383 22.23 -10.10 22.21
C ARG A 383 20.84 -10.42 21.70
N TYR A 384 20.73 -10.77 20.42
CA TYR A 384 19.47 -11.18 19.81
C TYR A 384 19.71 -12.38 18.88
N ASN A 385 18.82 -13.37 18.92
CA ASN A 385 18.93 -14.61 18.13
C ASN A 385 20.36 -15.22 18.11
N ARG A 386 20.99 -15.30 19.29
CA ARG A 386 22.35 -15.81 19.54
C ARG A 386 23.50 -14.99 18.93
N GLU A 387 23.22 -13.86 18.29
CA GLU A 387 24.20 -12.90 17.79
C GLU A 387 24.40 -11.77 18.79
N TYR A 388 25.60 -11.18 18.83
CA TYR A 388 25.89 -10.02 19.67
C TYR A 388 25.91 -8.75 18.83
N PHE A 389 25.45 -7.66 19.43
CA PHE A 389 25.34 -6.36 18.78
C PHE A 389 26.00 -5.28 19.63
N ASP A 390 26.73 -4.41 18.95
CA ASP A 390 27.13 -3.12 19.47
C ASP A 390 26.34 -2.01 18.75
N TYR A 391 26.24 -0.85 19.41
CA TYR A 391 25.45 0.28 18.94
C TYR A 391 26.25 1.56 19.08
N SER A 392 26.14 2.41 18.07
CA SER A 392 26.62 3.80 18.09
C SER A 392 25.44 4.69 17.76
N ALA A 393 25.09 5.58 18.68
CA ALA A 393 23.99 6.50 18.52
C ALA A 393 24.54 7.93 18.45
N ARG A 394 24.02 8.69 17.51
CA ARG A 394 24.26 10.13 17.45
C ARG A 394 22.99 10.84 17.05
N ILE A 395 22.89 12.11 17.40
CA ILE A 395 21.71 12.93 17.07
C ILE A 395 22.05 13.79 15.87
N SER A 396 21.29 13.68 14.78
CA SER A 396 21.35 14.58 13.63
C SER A 396 20.05 15.37 13.59
N GLY A 397 20.06 16.62 14.06
CA GLY A 397 18.81 17.38 14.26
C GLY A 397 17.96 16.80 15.39
N TYR A 398 16.75 16.32 15.06
CA TYR A 398 15.84 15.60 15.97
C TYR A 398 15.87 14.09 15.77
N ASP A 399 16.55 13.65 14.72
CA ASP A 399 16.54 12.27 14.29
C ASP A 399 17.71 11.55 14.96
N LEU A 400 17.46 10.31 15.36
CA LEU A 400 18.49 9.40 15.81
C LEU A 400 19.20 8.81 14.60
N GLU A 401 20.48 9.05 14.46
CA GLU A 401 21.35 8.28 13.57
C GLU A 401 21.89 7.10 14.37
N LEU A 402 21.43 5.90 14.03
CA LEU A 402 21.76 4.67 14.74
C LEU A 402 22.58 3.74 13.85
N GLU A 403 23.83 3.49 14.24
CA GLU A 403 24.64 2.45 13.63
C GLU A 403 24.59 1.19 14.50
N VAL A 404 24.27 0.06 13.86
CA VAL A 404 24.20 -1.25 14.49
C VAL A 404 25.34 -2.11 13.98
N TYR A 405 26.10 -2.71 14.89
CA TYR A 405 27.29 -3.49 14.61
C TYR A 405 27.10 -4.94 15.06
N PRO A 406 26.74 -5.86 14.14
CA PRO A 406 26.76 -7.29 14.43
C PRO A 406 28.20 -7.76 14.64
N TYR A 407 28.45 -8.57 15.67
CA TYR A 407 29.77 -9.14 15.94
C TYR A 407 30.18 -10.17 14.86
N ASP A 408 29.29 -11.11 14.55
CA ASP A 408 29.42 -12.04 13.43
C ASP A 408 28.49 -11.63 12.28
N ASN A 409 29.04 -10.78 11.42
CA ASN A 409 28.39 -10.26 10.22
C ASN A 409 27.79 -11.35 9.32
N ARG A 410 28.40 -12.53 9.22
CA ARG A 410 27.87 -13.62 8.36
C ARG A 410 26.62 -14.25 8.95
N THR A 411 26.51 -14.30 10.27
CA THR A 411 25.33 -14.86 10.92
C THR A 411 24.12 -13.94 10.72
N PHE A 412 24.28 -12.62 10.89
CA PHE A 412 23.21 -11.67 10.60
C PHE A 412 22.86 -11.62 9.10
N THR A 413 23.85 -11.49 8.21
CA THR A 413 23.58 -11.27 6.78
C THR A 413 23.15 -12.53 6.04
N ASP A 414 23.81 -13.67 6.28
CA ASP A 414 23.64 -14.87 5.46
C ASP A 414 22.78 -15.96 6.11
N LYS A 415 22.70 -16.02 7.45
CA LYS A 415 21.98 -17.10 8.16
C LYS A 415 20.61 -16.69 8.68
N TRP A 416 20.43 -15.43 9.05
CA TRP A 416 19.14 -14.97 9.55
C TRP A 416 18.12 -14.90 8.43
N SER A 417 16.91 -15.39 8.71
CA SER A 417 15.78 -15.18 7.83
C SER A 417 15.39 -13.70 7.78
N ILE A 418 14.71 -13.31 6.71
CA ILE A 418 14.12 -11.97 6.58
C ILE A 418 13.22 -11.59 7.77
N TYR A 419 12.45 -12.54 8.32
CA TYR A 419 11.63 -12.34 9.52
C TYR A 419 12.48 -11.97 10.73
N THR A 420 13.61 -12.64 10.92
CA THR A 420 14.51 -12.40 12.05
C THR A 420 15.15 -11.03 11.94
N LYS A 421 15.62 -10.65 10.74
CA LYS A 421 16.21 -9.33 10.48
C LYS A 421 15.21 -8.20 10.73
N ILE A 422 14.00 -8.34 10.19
CA ILE A 422 12.93 -7.33 10.37
C ILE A 422 12.45 -7.26 11.82
N SER A 423 12.28 -8.41 12.49
CA SER A 423 11.87 -8.44 13.91
C SER A 423 12.90 -7.76 14.80
N PHE A 424 14.19 -7.97 14.54
CA PHE A 424 15.26 -7.28 15.25
C PHE A 424 15.17 -5.75 15.11
N LEU A 425 14.93 -5.23 13.89
CA LEU A 425 14.75 -3.79 13.68
C LEU A 425 13.45 -3.25 14.31
N LYS A 426 12.38 -4.04 14.31
CA LYS A 426 11.13 -3.70 15.03
C LYS A 426 11.34 -3.68 16.55
N GLU A 427 12.21 -4.53 17.09
CA GLU A 427 12.55 -4.55 18.52
C GLU A 427 13.31 -3.29 18.93
N ILE A 428 14.22 -2.79 18.09
CA ILE A 428 14.85 -1.47 18.30
C ILE A 428 13.78 -0.39 18.45
N ASN A 429 12.80 -0.35 17.55
CA ASN A 429 11.69 0.61 17.64
C ASN A 429 10.88 0.42 18.92
N TYR A 430 10.55 -0.82 19.28
CA TYR A 430 9.77 -1.14 20.48
C TYR A 430 10.46 -0.64 21.76
N ILE A 431 11.74 -0.97 21.94
CA ILE A 431 12.52 -0.56 23.11
C ILE A 431 12.63 0.97 23.20
N LEU A 432 12.89 1.66 22.07
CA LEU A 432 13.09 3.10 22.10
C LEU A 432 11.79 3.89 22.25
N ARG A 433 10.66 3.37 21.78
CA ARG A 433 9.36 4.06 21.84
C ARG A 433 8.83 4.28 23.24
N ASP A 434 9.15 3.39 24.19
CA ASP A 434 8.75 3.55 25.59
C ASP A 434 9.36 4.81 26.23
N TYR A 435 10.52 5.23 25.74
CA TYR A 435 11.24 6.41 26.22
C TYR A 435 11.06 7.61 25.28
N TYR A 436 10.99 7.37 23.97
CA TYR A 436 10.94 8.36 22.91
C TYR A 436 9.91 7.99 21.83
N PRO A 437 8.60 8.15 22.10
CA PRO A 437 7.51 7.62 21.24
C PRO A 437 7.43 8.25 19.84
N GLU A 438 7.92 9.48 19.68
CA GLU A 438 7.95 10.22 18.41
C GLU A 438 9.33 10.22 17.74
N LEU A 439 10.27 9.38 18.21
CA LEU A 439 11.63 9.38 17.70
C LEU A 439 11.67 8.80 16.28
N ARG A 440 12.17 9.61 15.34
CA ARG A 440 12.56 9.15 14.01
C ARG A 440 13.98 8.62 14.06
N ILE A 441 14.19 7.44 13.47
CA ILE A 441 15.48 6.74 13.51
C ILE A 441 15.95 6.50 12.08
N ASN A 442 17.07 7.11 11.72
CA ASN A 442 17.84 6.82 10.52
C ASN A 442 18.93 5.81 10.90
N GLY A 443 18.75 4.59 10.44
CA GLY A 443 19.51 3.44 10.87
C GLY A 443 20.40 2.84 9.81
N LEU A 444 21.53 2.29 10.23
CA LEU A 444 22.45 1.56 9.37
C LEU A 444 22.99 0.32 10.09
N VAL A 445 22.70 -0.86 9.57
CA VAL A 445 23.34 -2.10 10.03
C VAL A 445 24.63 -2.29 9.25
N LYS A 446 25.75 -2.19 9.94
CA LYS A 446 27.09 -2.25 9.37
C LYS A 446 27.42 -3.68 8.97
N CYS A 447 27.65 -3.90 7.67
CA CYS A 447 27.89 -5.22 7.11
C CYS A 447 29.31 -5.30 6.53
N VAL A 448 30.17 -6.13 7.11
CA VAL A 448 31.56 -6.27 6.62
C VAL A 448 31.57 -7.06 5.29
N ASN A 449 32.13 -6.46 4.23
CA ASN A 449 32.24 -7.00 2.87
C ASN A 449 30.91 -7.16 2.10
N ARG A 450 29.84 -6.48 2.53
CA ARG A 450 28.60 -6.29 1.77
C ARG A 450 28.14 -4.84 1.88
N ASP A 451 27.10 -4.48 1.12
CA ASP A 451 26.43 -3.21 1.32
C ASP A 451 25.75 -3.18 2.70
N ASP A 452 25.88 -2.06 3.39
CA ASP A 452 25.19 -1.83 4.66
C ASP A 452 23.67 -1.85 4.45
N ILE A 453 22.94 -2.40 5.43
CA ILE A 453 21.47 -2.43 5.39
C ILE A 453 20.97 -1.13 6.00
N ARG A 454 20.31 -0.31 5.20
CA ARG A 454 19.70 0.93 5.67
C ARG A 454 18.33 0.63 6.23
N PHE A 455 17.97 1.32 7.30
CA PHE A 455 16.60 1.34 7.76
C PHE A 455 16.16 2.73 8.21
N LEU A 456 14.87 3.00 8.06
CA LEU A 456 14.22 4.17 8.60
C LEU A 456 13.07 3.71 9.48
N ILE A 457 12.97 4.28 10.67
CA ILE A 457 11.80 4.12 11.53
C ILE A 457 11.17 5.49 11.71
N GLU A 458 9.93 5.63 11.25
CA GLU A 458 9.17 6.88 11.33
C GLU A 458 7.71 6.56 11.65
N ASN A 459 7.14 7.21 12.68
CA ASN A 459 5.80 6.88 13.20
C ASN A 459 5.62 5.39 13.55
N GLY A 460 6.72 4.65 13.75
CA GLY A 460 6.72 3.20 14.06
C GLY A 460 6.72 2.32 12.82
N LYS A 461 6.66 2.99 11.67
CA LYS A 461 6.89 2.54 10.30
C LYS A 461 8.31 2.07 10.08
N LEU A 462 8.58 0.77 9.93
CA LEU A 462 9.90 0.32 9.48
C LEU A 462 10.00 0.38 7.95
N ARG A 463 11.12 0.90 7.46
CA ARG A 463 11.53 0.90 6.05
C ARG A 463 12.94 0.40 5.90
N SER A 464 13.19 -0.38 4.86
CA SER A 464 14.55 -0.81 4.51
C SER A 464 14.59 -1.32 3.06
N PRO A 465 15.15 -0.56 2.11
CA PRO A 465 15.20 -0.95 0.70
C PRO A 465 15.90 -2.31 0.47
N GLU A 466 16.96 -2.59 1.22
CA GLU A 466 17.71 -3.84 1.09
C GLU A 466 16.89 -5.04 1.58
N LEU A 467 16.15 -4.89 2.68
CA LEU A 467 15.28 -5.94 3.20
C LEU A 467 13.99 -6.08 2.38
N GLU A 468 13.51 -5.02 1.73
CA GLU A 468 12.42 -5.08 0.75
C GLU A 468 12.83 -5.93 -0.46
N GLN A 469 14.04 -5.74 -0.97
CA GLN A 469 14.60 -6.59 -2.02
C GLN A 469 14.76 -8.05 -1.56
N GLU A 470 15.28 -8.28 -0.35
CA GLU A 470 15.38 -9.62 0.22
C GLU A 470 13.99 -10.27 0.42
N THR A 471 12.95 -9.46 0.70
CA THR A 471 11.56 -9.91 0.74
C THR A 471 11.09 -10.38 -0.65
N GLU A 472 11.40 -9.64 -1.72
CA GLU A 472 11.10 -10.11 -3.08
C GLU A 472 11.76 -11.45 -3.39
N GLU A 473 13.04 -11.62 -3.04
CA GLU A 473 13.78 -12.86 -3.25
C GLU A 473 13.16 -14.02 -2.46
N PHE A 474 12.78 -13.78 -1.21
CA PHE A 474 12.06 -14.75 -0.38
C PHE A 474 10.73 -15.18 -1.03
N LEU A 475 9.92 -14.23 -1.50
CA LEU A 475 8.65 -14.52 -2.16
C LEU A 475 8.85 -15.34 -3.44
N ASN A 476 9.84 -14.96 -4.26
CA ASN A 476 10.17 -15.69 -5.48
C ASN A 476 10.66 -17.12 -5.18
N ASN A 477 11.41 -17.33 -4.10
CA ASN A 477 11.91 -18.65 -3.73
C ASN A 477 10.82 -19.54 -3.12
N LYS A 478 9.96 -18.99 -2.25
CA LYS A 478 8.94 -19.75 -1.53
C LYS A 478 7.64 -19.93 -2.33
N TYR A 479 7.21 -18.90 -3.05
CA TYR A 479 5.93 -18.83 -3.74
C TYR A 479 6.06 -18.75 -5.28
N GLY A 480 7.27 -18.86 -5.82
CA GLY A 480 7.54 -18.78 -7.27
C GLY A 480 6.99 -19.92 -8.12
N LEU A 481 6.26 -20.87 -7.53
CA LEU A 481 5.59 -21.94 -8.25
C LEU A 481 4.20 -22.20 -7.67
N PHE A 482 3.16 -21.83 -8.41
CA PHE A 482 1.79 -22.17 -8.08
C PHE A 482 1.44 -23.56 -8.61
N THR A 483 0.86 -24.41 -7.77
CA THR A 483 0.47 -25.77 -8.13
C THR A 483 -1.01 -25.99 -7.82
N ALA A 484 -1.78 -26.34 -8.84
CA ALA A 484 -3.20 -26.69 -8.68
C ALA A 484 -3.54 -27.92 -9.55
N LYS A 485 -3.94 -29.02 -8.90
CA LYS A 485 -4.13 -30.33 -9.56
C LYS A 485 -2.89 -30.75 -10.36
N THR A 486 -2.96 -30.77 -11.69
CA THR A 486 -1.85 -31.12 -12.61
C THR A 486 -1.13 -29.89 -13.18
N LEU A 487 -1.64 -28.68 -12.94
CA LEU A 487 -1.04 -27.43 -13.41
C LEU A 487 0.07 -26.99 -12.46
N LYS A 488 1.20 -26.61 -13.06
CA LYS A 488 2.34 -25.97 -12.40
C LYS A 488 2.64 -24.69 -13.15
N ILE A 489 2.51 -23.55 -12.47
CA ILE A 489 2.63 -22.22 -13.05
C ILE A 489 3.79 -21.50 -12.35
N PRO A 490 4.92 -21.27 -13.02
CA PRO A 490 5.97 -20.42 -12.50
C PRO A 490 5.45 -19.00 -12.26
N MET A 491 5.86 -18.39 -11.15
CA MET A 491 5.45 -17.05 -10.75
C MET A 491 6.66 -16.20 -10.38
N LYS A 492 6.57 -14.90 -10.67
CA LYS A 492 7.58 -13.91 -10.28
C LYS A 492 6.93 -12.73 -9.57
N TYR A 493 7.44 -12.37 -8.41
CA TYR A 493 6.94 -11.31 -7.54
C TYR A 493 7.83 -10.07 -7.62
N LYS A 494 7.20 -8.91 -7.63
CA LYS A 494 7.82 -7.59 -7.57
C LYS A 494 7.10 -6.71 -6.55
N LEU A 495 7.82 -6.19 -5.57
CA LEU A 495 7.32 -5.38 -4.49
C LEU A 495 7.71 -3.93 -4.73
N HIS A 496 6.72 -3.04 -4.80
CA HIS A 496 6.92 -1.63 -5.03
C HIS A 496 6.35 -0.83 -3.88
N GLN A 497 7.19 -0.03 -3.24
CA GLN A 497 6.70 0.95 -2.27
C GLN A 497 5.92 2.05 -2.98
N ILE A 498 4.72 2.35 -2.48
CA ILE A 498 3.92 3.50 -2.94
C ILE A 498 4.04 4.65 -1.94
N SER A 499 3.94 4.36 -0.64
CA SER A 499 3.97 5.36 0.43
C SER A 499 4.62 4.77 1.70
N LEU A 500 4.57 5.49 2.83
CA LEU A 500 4.95 4.94 4.15
C LEU A 500 3.94 3.91 4.70
N ASP A 501 2.76 3.81 4.11
CA ASP A 501 1.70 2.89 4.54
C ASP A 501 1.28 1.89 3.45
N ASP A 502 1.71 2.08 2.20
CA ASP A 502 1.28 1.28 1.05
C ASP A 502 2.41 0.58 0.28
N TYR A 503 2.20 -0.71 -0.01
CA TYR A 503 2.95 -1.50 -1.00
C TYR A 503 2.06 -1.96 -2.16
N LYS A 504 2.62 -1.97 -3.37
CA LYS A 504 2.09 -2.67 -4.53
C LYS A 504 2.88 -3.94 -4.77
N LEU A 505 2.21 -5.08 -4.79
CA LEU A 505 2.80 -6.38 -5.09
C LEU A 505 2.33 -6.84 -6.48
N ILE A 506 3.25 -6.89 -7.44
CA ILE A 506 2.98 -7.36 -8.79
C ILE A 506 3.41 -8.82 -8.91
N VAL A 507 2.53 -9.67 -9.42
CA VAL A 507 2.78 -11.11 -9.65
C VAL A 507 2.70 -11.38 -11.14
N TYR A 508 3.77 -11.91 -11.73
CA TYR A 508 3.80 -12.34 -13.13
C TYR A 508 3.73 -13.86 -13.18
N MET A 509 2.71 -14.39 -13.85
CA MET A 509 2.45 -15.82 -14.00
C MET A 509 2.89 -16.27 -15.39
N ASP A 510 3.76 -17.27 -15.48
CA ASP A 510 4.14 -17.90 -16.75
C ASP A 510 3.07 -18.91 -17.20
N PHE A 511 1.87 -18.40 -17.47
CA PHE A 511 0.70 -19.15 -17.92
C PHE A 511 -0.24 -18.26 -18.73
N ASP A 512 -1.04 -18.86 -19.61
CA ASP A 512 -2.06 -18.17 -20.39
C ASP A 512 -3.44 -18.53 -19.82
N ILE A 513 -4.17 -17.56 -19.30
CA ILE A 513 -5.47 -17.82 -18.67
C ILE A 513 -6.53 -18.31 -19.66
N ASN A 514 -6.30 -18.17 -20.96
CA ASN A 514 -7.19 -18.70 -22.00
C ASN A 514 -6.95 -20.18 -22.29
N ASP A 515 -5.95 -20.80 -21.68
CA ASP A 515 -5.74 -22.25 -21.75
C ASP A 515 -6.95 -22.98 -21.14
N SER A 516 -7.48 -23.96 -21.87
CA SER A 516 -8.65 -24.77 -21.47
C SER A 516 -8.55 -25.43 -20.08
N ARG A 517 -7.35 -25.54 -19.51
CA ARG A 517 -7.11 -26.05 -18.15
C ARG A 517 -7.45 -25.03 -17.06
N TRP A 518 -7.55 -23.74 -17.40
CA TRP A 518 -7.98 -22.66 -16.51
C TRP A 518 -9.51 -22.66 -16.34
N ASN A 519 -9.98 -22.61 -15.10
CA ASN A 519 -11.41 -22.60 -14.78
C ASN A 519 -11.66 -21.90 -13.43
N LYS A 520 -12.95 -21.71 -13.09
CA LYS A 520 -13.37 -21.04 -11.84
C LYS A 520 -12.75 -21.65 -10.58
N THR A 521 -12.61 -22.98 -10.52
CA THR A 521 -11.96 -23.65 -9.37
C THR A 521 -10.47 -23.31 -9.28
N MET A 522 -9.78 -23.15 -10.40
CA MET A 522 -8.37 -22.70 -10.40
C MET A 522 -8.25 -21.25 -9.93
N ASP A 523 -9.20 -20.39 -10.31
CA ASP A 523 -9.24 -18.99 -9.85
C ASP A 523 -9.47 -18.86 -8.33
N GLU A 524 -10.33 -19.71 -7.74
CA GLU A 524 -10.54 -19.78 -6.30
C GLU A 524 -9.28 -20.26 -5.55
N ILE A 525 -8.60 -21.29 -6.08
CA ILE A 525 -7.33 -21.79 -5.51
C ILE A 525 -6.21 -20.76 -5.64
N LEU A 526 -6.13 -20.05 -6.78
CA LEU A 526 -5.22 -18.92 -6.96
C LEU A 526 -5.51 -17.82 -5.93
N GLY A 527 -6.78 -17.51 -5.70
CA GLY A 527 -7.19 -16.53 -4.69
C GLY A 527 -6.68 -16.87 -3.30
N ALA A 528 -6.87 -18.11 -2.84
CA ALA A 528 -6.36 -18.57 -1.54
C ALA A 528 -4.82 -18.53 -1.47
N PHE A 529 -4.14 -18.98 -2.53
CA PHE A 529 -2.69 -18.96 -2.61
C PHE A 529 -2.13 -17.53 -2.55
N LEU A 530 -2.74 -16.57 -3.26
CA LEU A 530 -2.32 -15.16 -3.21
C LEU A 530 -2.61 -14.52 -1.85
N GLN A 531 -3.63 -14.98 -1.11
CA GLN A 531 -3.86 -14.54 0.27
C GLN A 531 -2.75 -14.98 1.23
N ASP A 532 -2.19 -16.17 1.04
CA ASP A 532 -1.01 -16.61 1.81
C ASP A 532 0.19 -15.70 1.52
N VAL A 533 0.43 -15.38 0.25
CA VAL A 533 1.50 -14.45 -0.17
C VAL A 533 1.31 -13.07 0.47
N ILE A 534 0.10 -12.52 0.42
CA ILE A 534 -0.23 -11.21 1.01
C ILE A 534 0.00 -11.23 2.52
N SER A 535 -0.42 -12.30 3.20
CA SER A 535 -0.25 -12.47 4.65
C SER A 535 1.22 -12.44 5.07
N GLU A 536 2.12 -12.98 4.24
CA GLU A 536 3.57 -12.96 4.50
C GLU A 536 4.15 -11.55 4.45
N VAL A 537 3.76 -10.77 3.44
CA VAL A 537 4.23 -9.40 3.31
C VAL A 537 3.65 -8.52 4.43
N ILE A 538 2.40 -8.74 4.84
CA ILE A 538 1.80 -8.07 6.00
C ILE A 538 2.56 -8.44 7.28
N ALA A 539 2.87 -9.71 7.50
CA ALA A 539 3.59 -10.16 8.70
C ALA A 539 4.98 -9.52 8.81
N LEU A 540 5.69 -9.41 7.68
CA LEU A 540 6.99 -8.76 7.63
C LEU A 540 6.86 -7.26 7.86
N TRP A 541 6.00 -6.56 7.11
CA TRP A 541 6.08 -5.10 7.01
C TRP A 541 5.00 -4.32 7.75
N ASP A 542 3.87 -4.94 8.12
CA ASP A 542 2.72 -4.28 8.78
C ASP A 542 2.13 -3.13 7.95
N MET A 543 1.74 -3.43 6.71
CA MET A 543 1.53 -2.48 5.61
C MET A 543 0.29 -2.79 4.79
N ASN A 544 -0.30 -1.76 4.15
CA ASN A 544 -1.35 -1.94 3.15
C ASN A 544 -0.77 -2.59 1.88
N ILE A 545 -1.52 -3.49 1.26
CA ILE A 545 -1.07 -4.23 0.07
C ILE A 545 -2.08 -4.12 -1.06
N PHE A 546 -1.59 -3.67 -2.20
CA PHE A 546 -2.25 -3.65 -3.50
C PHE A 546 -1.62 -4.72 -4.39
N LEU A 547 -2.25 -5.89 -4.50
CA LEU A 547 -1.75 -6.99 -5.33
C LEU A 547 -2.39 -6.97 -6.71
N GLN A 548 -1.56 -7.10 -7.75
CA GLN A 548 -2.01 -7.32 -9.14
C GLN A 548 -1.27 -8.52 -9.73
N ALA A 549 -2.02 -9.54 -10.16
CA ALA A 549 -1.48 -10.73 -10.81
C ALA A 549 -1.76 -10.70 -12.31
N TYR A 550 -0.72 -10.92 -13.11
CA TYR A 550 -0.74 -10.88 -14.56
C TYR A 550 -0.36 -12.25 -15.15
N ASP A 551 -0.96 -12.60 -16.27
CA ASP A 551 -0.59 -13.78 -17.05
C ASP A 551 0.63 -13.51 -17.96
N LYS A 552 1.07 -14.50 -18.74
CA LYS A 552 2.24 -14.36 -19.63
C LYS A 552 2.00 -13.39 -20.78
N GLY A 553 0.73 -13.10 -21.10
CA GLY A 553 0.28 -12.12 -22.07
C GLY A 553 0.03 -10.73 -21.47
N GLN A 554 0.39 -10.52 -20.20
CA GLN A 554 0.17 -9.29 -19.43
C GLN A 554 -1.31 -8.95 -19.20
N ASN A 555 -2.21 -9.91 -19.29
CA ASN A 555 -3.61 -9.72 -18.91
C ASN A 555 -3.73 -9.76 -17.38
N LEU A 556 -4.48 -8.81 -16.81
CA LEU A 556 -4.80 -8.81 -15.38
C LEU A 556 -5.69 -10.01 -15.05
N VAL A 557 -5.18 -10.92 -14.23
CA VAL A 557 -5.86 -12.14 -13.79
C VAL A 557 -6.59 -11.91 -12.48
N LYS A 558 -5.93 -11.20 -11.54
CA LYS A 558 -6.45 -10.98 -10.19
C LYS A 558 -5.98 -9.62 -9.66
N GLU A 559 -6.87 -8.94 -8.95
CA GLU A 559 -6.53 -7.76 -8.16
C GLU A 559 -7.06 -7.97 -6.73
N VAL A 560 -6.22 -7.64 -5.74
CA VAL A 560 -6.58 -7.74 -4.33
C VAL A 560 -6.09 -6.49 -3.61
N VAL A 561 -6.96 -5.85 -2.85
CA VAL A 561 -6.62 -4.70 -2.01
C VAL A 561 -6.87 -5.05 -0.56
N ILE A 562 -5.84 -4.92 0.27
CA ILE A 562 -5.93 -5.06 1.72
C ILE A 562 -5.38 -3.78 2.35
N SER A 563 -6.25 -2.98 2.98
CA SER A 563 -5.89 -1.78 3.74
C SER A 563 -6.18 -2.00 5.23
N GLN A 564 -5.20 -1.67 6.08
CA GLN A 564 -5.22 -1.76 7.53
C GLN A 564 -5.53 -0.41 8.22
N ASP A 565 -5.59 0.70 7.49
CA ASP A 565 -5.69 2.07 8.03
C ASP A 565 -7.05 2.76 7.82
N ILE A 566 -8.05 2.08 7.25
CA ILE A 566 -9.40 2.62 7.05
C ILE A 566 -10.44 1.88 7.89
N VAL A 567 -11.37 2.63 8.48
CA VAL A 567 -12.55 2.04 9.13
C VAL A 567 -13.36 1.29 8.06
N GLN A 568 -13.76 0.05 8.35
CA GLN A 568 -14.57 -0.73 7.43
C GLN A 568 -15.89 -0.01 7.15
N MET A 569 -16.37 -0.11 5.91
CA MET A 569 -17.59 0.54 5.46
C MET A 569 -18.78 0.23 6.38
N VAL A 570 -19.66 1.21 6.51
CA VAL A 570 -20.92 1.03 7.23
C VAL A 570 -21.81 0.08 6.42
N ASN A 571 -22.46 -0.85 7.10
CA ASN A 571 -23.46 -1.76 6.59
C ASN A 571 -24.82 -1.42 7.23
N ALA A 572 -25.91 -1.81 6.56
CA ALA A 572 -27.26 -1.60 7.05
C ALA A 572 -28.04 -2.92 7.06
N GLU A 573 -28.87 -3.10 8.09
CA GLU A 573 -29.76 -4.24 8.28
C GLU A 573 -31.19 -3.75 8.59
N PRO A 574 -32.19 -4.01 7.72
CA PRO A 574 -32.08 -4.70 6.43
C PRO A 574 -31.24 -3.92 5.40
N PRO A 575 -30.66 -4.59 4.39
CA PRO A 575 -30.01 -3.92 3.27
C PRO A 575 -31.03 -3.09 2.47
N SER A 576 -30.53 -2.20 1.61
CA SER A 576 -31.35 -1.36 0.70
C SER A 576 -32.42 -2.18 -0.02
N GLY A 577 -33.62 -1.61 -0.14
CA GLY A 577 -34.75 -2.26 -0.81
C GLY A 577 -36.10 -1.73 -0.34
N GLU A 578 -37.15 -2.45 -0.69
CA GLU A 578 -38.50 -2.12 -0.23
C GLU A 578 -38.70 -2.51 1.24
N ILE A 579 -39.28 -1.60 2.02
CA ILE A 579 -39.61 -1.83 3.43
C ILE A 579 -41.00 -1.31 3.75
N VAL A 580 -41.66 -1.92 4.73
CA VAL A 580 -43.00 -1.50 5.16
C VAL A 580 -42.89 -0.24 6.02
N GLU A 581 -43.87 0.66 5.91
CA GLU A 581 -43.96 1.85 6.76
C GLU A 581 -43.77 1.51 8.26
N GLY A 582 -42.86 2.22 8.92
CA GLY A 582 -42.50 2.02 10.32
C GLY A 582 -41.45 0.94 10.58
N SER A 583 -40.84 0.36 9.53
CA SER A 583 -39.70 -0.57 9.67
C SER A 583 -38.46 0.14 10.20
N THR A 584 -37.57 -0.58 10.88
CA THR A 584 -36.32 -0.03 11.43
C THR A 584 -35.09 -0.50 10.67
N VAL A 585 -34.13 0.39 10.45
CA VAL A 585 -32.81 0.12 9.86
C VAL A 585 -31.72 0.27 10.91
N THR A 586 -30.90 -0.76 11.08
CA THR A 586 -29.75 -0.78 11.98
C THR A 586 -28.47 -0.59 11.17
N LEU A 587 -27.62 0.38 11.56
CA LEU A 587 -26.30 0.59 10.96
C LEU A 587 -25.21 -0.06 11.81
N TYR A 588 -24.21 -0.68 11.18
CA TYR A 588 -23.05 -1.27 11.86
C TYR A 588 -21.78 -1.24 11.00
N THR A 589 -20.61 -1.40 11.64
CA THR A 589 -19.31 -1.62 10.96
C THR A 589 -18.57 -2.72 11.70
N ASN A 590 -17.78 -3.54 11.00
CA ASN A 590 -17.01 -4.59 11.67
C ASN A 590 -15.71 -4.06 12.29
N THR A 591 -15.41 -2.76 12.17
CA THR A 591 -14.30 -2.13 12.92
C THR A 591 -14.72 -1.93 14.37
N PRO A 592 -14.17 -2.68 15.35
CA PRO A 592 -14.62 -2.61 16.73
C PRO A 592 -14.35 -1.22 17.33
N GLY A 593 -15.34 -0.64 18.01
CA GLY A 593 -15.22 0.65 18.67
C GLY A 593 -15.23 1.88 17.73
N ALA A 594 -15.60 1.70 16.46
CA ALA A 594 -15.83 2.82 15.55
C ALA A 594 -17.20 3.50 15.80
N THR A 595 -17.26 4.81 15.58
CA THR A 595 -18.46 5.65 15.72
C THR A 595 -19.07 5.91 14.34
N ILE A 596 -20.38 5.68 14.17
CA ILE A 596 -21.08 5.85 12.88
C ILE A 596 -21.84 7.20 12.86
N TYR A 597 -21.76 7.90 11.72
CA TYR A 597 -22.51 9.11 11.42
C TYR A 597 -23.30 8.95 10.11
N TYR A 598 -24.49 9.54 10.02
CA TYR A 598 -25.38 9.39 8.87
C TYR A 598 -26.25 10.61 8.55
N THR A 599 -26.91 10.60 7.40
CA THR A 599 -27.97 11.52 6.94
C THR A 599 -29.14 10.70 6.39
N LEU A 600 -30.35 11.28 6.31
CA LEU A 600 -31.57 10.61 5.82
C LEU A 600 -32.12 11.21 4.51
N ASP A 601 -31.62 12.38 4.11
CA ASP A 601 -32.07 13.15 2.96
C ASP A 601 -31.23 12.88 1.69
N GLY A 602 -30.35 11.88 1.73
CA GLY A 602 -29.42 11.56 0.64
C GLY A 602 -28.25 12.54 0.47
N SER A 603 -28.13 13.58 1.31
CA SER A 603 -26.95 14.45 1.33
C SER A 603 -25.73 13.72 1.90
N THR A 604 -24.52 14.06 1.47
CA THR A 604 -23.31 13.43 2.04
C THR A 604 -23.10 13.89 3.50
N PRO A 605 -22.87 12.97 4.46
CA PRO A 605 -22.63 13.35 5.85
C PRO A 605 -21.37 14.20 6.00
N SER A 606 -21.49 15.33 6.70
CA SER A 606 -20.43 16.27 7.02
C SER A 606 -20.63 16.81 8.43
N PRO A 607 -19.64 17.48 9.05
CA PRO A 607 -19.79 18.02 10.41
C PRO A 607 -20.99 18.95 10.63
N SER A 608 -21.57 19.54 9.57
CA SER A 608 -22.73 20.45 9.66
C SER A 608 -24.10 19.79 9.52
N ASN A 609 -24.19 18.59 8.92
CA ASN A 609 -25.47 17.90 8.64
C ASN A 609 -25.53 16.45 9.15
N ARG A 610 -24.43 15.88 9.65
CA ARG A 610 -24.38 14.49 10.11
C ARG A 610 -25.11 14.28 11.44
N ILE A 611 -25.77 13.13 11.56
CA ILE A 611 -26.43 12.65 12.78
C ILE A 611 -25.57 11.52 13.36
N LEU A 612 -25.32 11.55 14.67
CA LEU A 612 -24.64 10.45 15.38
C LEU A 612 -25.58 9.24 15.48
N TYR A 613 -25.12 8.08 15.04
CA TYR A 613 -25.87 6.84 15.16
C TYR A 613 -25.83 6.31 16.60
N THR A 614 -27.00 6.23 17.25
CA THR A 614 -27.15 5.78 18.64
C THR A 614 -28.17 4.66 18.82
N GLY A 615 -28.89 4.29 17.75
CA GLY A 615 -29.90 3.22 17.75
C GLY A 615 -30.60 3.11 16.38
N PRO A 616 -31.46 2.10 16.19
CA PRO A 616 -32.14 1.85 14.91
C PRO A 616 -32.96 3.04 14.40
N ILE A 617 -32.97 3.23 13.07
CA ILE A 617 -33.62 4.33 12.36
C ILE A 617 -34.99 3.86 11.87
N VAL A 618 -36.08 4.51 12.29
CA VAL A 618 -37.44 4.21 11.79
C VAL A 618 -37.65 4.86 10.42
N ILE A 619 -38.15 4.10 9.45
CA ILE A 619 -38.42 4.57 8.08
C ILE A 619 -39.93 4.58 7.83
N ASN A 620 -40.50 5.77 7.62
CA ASN A 620 -41.94 5.96 7.37
C ASN A 620 -42.24 6.44 5.94
N GLU A 621 -41.22 6.87 5.19
CA GLU A 621 -41.33 7.30 3.80
C GLU A 621 -40.05 6.92 3.04
N ASP A 622 -40.05 7.05 1.72
CA ASP A 622 -38.87 6.80 0.88
C ASP A 622 -37.65 7.57 1.42
N THR A 623 -36.60 6.82 1.78
CA THR A 623 -35.47 7.38 2.54
C THR A 623 -34.15 6.96 1.91
N ILE A 624 -33.23 7.91 1.78
CA ILE A 624 -31.85 7.66 1.34
C ILE A 624 -30.91 7.91 2.50
N ILE A 625 -30.40 6.83 3.09
CA ILE A 625 -29.43 6.91 4.17
C ILE A 625 -28.02 6.96 3.57
N LYS A 626 -27.25 7.99 3.88
CA LYS A 626 -25.79 7.96 3.65
C LYS A 626 -25.06 7.92 4.97
N ALA A 627 -24.08 7.03 5.12
CA ALA A 627 -23.40 6.82 6.40
C ALA A 627 -21.90 6.56 6.24
N TYR A 628 -21.12 6.97 7.23
CA TYR A 628 -19.70 6.66 7.35
C TYR A 628 -19.32 6.45 8.81
N ALA A 629 -18.20 5.78 9.05
CA ALA A 629 -17.71 5.48 10.39
C ALA A 629 -16.31 6.06 10.62
N VAL A 630 -16.05 6.47 11.86
CA VAL A 630 -14.79 7.07 12.30
C VAL A 630 -14.24 6.31 13.50
N LYS A 631 -12.92 6.24 13.61
CA LYS A 631 -12.25 5.75 14.82
C LYS A 631 -10.94 6.51 14.96
N ALA A 632 -10.65 6.99 16.18
CA ALA A 632 -9.41 7.69 16.44
C ALA A 632 -8.21 6.82 16.02
N GLY A 633 -7.31 7.39 15.22
CA GLY A 633 -6.14 6.69 14.69
C GLY A 633 -6.37 5.90 13.40
N LEU A 634 -7.58 5.89 12.83
CA LEU A 634 -7.88 5.32 11.50
C LEU A 634 -8.45 6.41 10.57
N LYS A 635 -8.29 6.23 9.26
CA LYS A 635 -9.01 7.02 8.25
C LYS A 635 -10.50 6.66 8.28
N ASP A 636 -11.33 7.68 8.08
CA ASP A 636 -12.79 7.53 8.00
C ASP A 636 -13.18 6.51 6.91
N SER A 637 -14.23 5.73 7.16
CA SER A 637 -14.74 4.80 6.16
C SER A 637 -15.23 5.57 4.92
N PRO A 638 -15.28 4.91 3.75
CA PRO A 638 -16.06 5.44 2.63
C PRO A 638 -17.52 5.67 3.05
N VAL A 639 -18.20 6.58 2.36
CA VAL A 639 -19.63 6.85 2.58
C VAL A 639 -20.45 5.75 1.90
N SER A 640 -21.09 4.91 2.70
CA SER A 640 -22.07 3.92 2.26
C SER A 640 -23.42 4.60 1.97
N THR A 641 -24.12 4.16 0.92
CA THR A 641 -25.46 4.66 0.56
C THR A 641 -26.47 3.53 0.62
N PHE A 642 -27.57 3.74 1.34
CA PHE A 642 -28.70 2.81 1.45
C PHE A 642 -29.99 3.49 0.98
N ILE A 643 -30.74 2.82 0.11
CA ILE A 643 -31.96 3.36 -0.50
C ILE A 643 -33.12 2.48 -0.06
N TYR A 644 -34.13 3.11 0.54
CA TYR A 644 -35.35 2.44 0.99
C TYR A 644 -36.57 3.03 0.32
N THR A 645 -37.38 2.17 -0.27
CA THR A 645 -38.69 2.53 -0.82
C THR A 645 -39.76 2.02 0.13
N VAL A 646 -40.62 2.90 0.62
CA VAL A 646 -41.68 2.54 1.55
C VAL A 646 -42.90 2.04 0.79
N VAL A 647 -43.35 0.86 1.18
CA VAL A 647 -44.55 0.21 0.65
C VAL A 647 -45.64 0.18 1.72
N ASP A 648 -46.86 0.47 1.28
CA ASP A 648 -48.06 0.47 2.12
C ASP A 648 -48.37 -0.95 2.62
N ASP A 649 -48.54 -1.11 3.95
CA ASP A 649 -48.78 -2.39 4.64
C ASP A 649 -50.08 -3.06 4.15
N GLU A 650 -51.00 -2.31 3.52
CA GLU A 650 -52.28 -2.85 3.00
C GLU A 650 -52.11 -3.83 1.83
N ASN A 651 -51.06 -3.69 1.01
CA ASN A 651 -50.85 -4.49 -0.21
C ASN A 651 -49.87 -5.67 -0.04
N ILE A 652 -49.40 -5.93 1.19
CA ILE A 652 -48.44 -7.00 1.51
C ILE A 652 -49.10 -8.03 2.41
N ALA A 653 -48.80 -9.31 2.22
CA ALA A 653 -49.28 -10.38 3.09
C ALA A 653 -49.02 -10.01 4.56
N SER A 654 -49.96 -10.26 5.48
CA SER A 654 -49.93 -9.71 6.86
C SER A 654 -48.76 -10.22 7.72
N GLY A 655 -48.17 -11.35 7.31
CA GLY A 655 -46.99 -11.96 7.90
C GLY A 655 -47.29 -13.09 8.86
N LEU A 656 -46.21 -13.65 9.42
CA LEU A 656 -46.32 -14.69 10.43
C LEU A 656 -46.88 -14.07 11.72
N ASP A 657 -47.80 -14.79 12.37
CA ASP A 657 -48.26 -14.50 13.73
C ASP A 657 -47.19 -14.88 14.76
N ASN A 658 -46.42 -15.94 14.47
CA ASN A 658 -45.34 -16.43 15.34
C ASN A 658 -44.28 -17.18 14.53
N LEU A 659 -43.04 -17.15 15.00
CA LEU A 659 -41.96 -17.99 14.49
C LEU A 659 -41.17 -18.52 15.68
N THR A 660 -41.19 -19.84 15.87
CA THR A 660 -40.46 -20.50 16.95
C THR A 660 -39.36 -21.38 16.37
N VAL A 661 -38.21 -21.41 17.04
CA VAL A 661 -37.11 -22.34 16.72
C VAL A 661 -36.84 -23.26 17.92
N VAL A 662 -36.55 -24.53 17.66
CA VAL A 662 -36.09 -25.50 18.67
C VAL A 662 -34.62 -25.80 18.43
N ASN A 663 -33.84 -25.97 19.51
CA ASN A 663 -32.38 -26.09 19.52
C ASN A 663 -31.62 -24.82 19.14
N GLY A 664 -32.26 -23.65 19.36
CA GLY A 664 -31.66 -22.34 19.18
C GLY A 664 -32.57 -21.24 19.74
N ARG A 665 -32.18 -19.98 19.56
CA ARG A 665 -33.00 -18.80 19.86
C ARG A 665 -32.91 -17.83 18.69
N LEU A 666 -34.04 -17.24 18.30
CA LEU A 666 -34.05 -16.15 17.33
C LEU A 666 -33.47 -14.89 17.98
N GLU A 667 -32.54 -14.26 17.27
CA GLU A 667 -31.94 -12.99 17.61
C GLU A 667 -32.18 -12.01 16.45
N PRO A 668 -33.02 -10.97 16.63
CA PRO A 668 -33.81 -10.65 17.83
C PRO A 668 -34.98 -11.62 18.06
N GLU A 669 -35.68 -11.49 19.20
CA GLU A 669 -36.93 -12.23 19.42
C GLU A 669 -37.96 -11.95 18.32
N PHE A 670 -38.83 -12.93 18.05
CA PHE A 670 -39.76 -12.83 16.94
C PHE A 670 -40.66 -11.59 17.04
N ASN A 671 -40.67 -10.82 15.97
CA ASN A 671 -41.63 -9.75 15.73
C ASN A 671 -42.11 -9.88 14.28
N ARG A 672 -43.43 -9.86 14.06
CA ARG A 672 -44.00 -10.02 12.71
C ARG A 672 -43.49 -9.00 11.67
N ARG A 673 -42.94 -7.87 12.12
CA ARG A 673 -42.32 -6.80 11.29
C ARG A 673 -40.80 -6.90 11.21
N THR A 674 -40.18 -7.85 11.90
CA THR A 674 -38.77 -8.17 11.74
C THR A 674 -38.63 -9.30 10.73
N PHE A 675 -37.85 -9.05 9.68
CA PHE A 675 -37.70 -9.96 8.55
C PHE A 675 -36.41 -10.76 8.57
N ASN A 676 -35.40 -10.35 9.34
CA ASN A 676 -34.12 -11.03 9.40
C ASN A 676 -33.80 -11.43 10.84
N TYR A 677 -33.39 -12.69 11.00
CA TYR A 677 -33.08 -13.30 12.29
C TYR A 677 -31.74 -14.03 12.22
N THR A 678 -31.05 -14.08 13.34
CA THR A 678 -29.88 -14.94 13.55
C THR A 678 -30.20 -16.01 14.57
N VAL A 679 -29.65 -17.21 14.39
CA VAL A 679 -29.66 -18.30 15.39
C VAL A 679 -28.25 -18.86 15.51
N ASN A 680 -27.64 -18.74 16.68
CA ASN A 680 -26.33 -19.33 16.95
C ASN A 680 -26.53 -20.69 17.61
N VAL A 681 -25.92 -21.75 17.06
CA VAL A 681 -26.04 -23.12 17.60
C VAL A 681 -24.66 -23.78 17.75
N ASP A 682 -24.53 -24.64 18.76
CA ASP A 682 -23.30 -25.39 18.99
C ASP A 682 -23.07 -26.47 17.94
N TYR A 683 -21.84 -26.97 17.85
CA TYR A 683 -21.44 -27.94 16.82
C TYR A 683 -22.34 -29.19 16.78
N LEU A 684 -22.82 -29.69 17.92
CA LEU A 684 -23.64 -30.90 18.00
C LEU A 684 -25.06 -30.73 17.41
N VAL A 685 -25.50 -29.51 17.14
CA VAL A 685 -26.83 -29.24 16.58
C VAL A 685 -26.78 -29.43 15.06
N GLU A 686 -27.08 -30.64 14.60
CA GLU A 686 -27.09 -31.00 13.18
C GLU A 686 -28.33 -30.51 12.42
N LYS A 687 -29.39 -30.15 13.14
CA LYS A 687 -30.66 -29.71 12.57
C LYS A 687 -31.31 -28.64 13.43
N LEU A 688 -31.94 -27.65 12.78
CA LEU A 688 -32.81 -26.68 13.43
C LEU A 688 -34.27 -27.04 13.14
N ILE A 689 -35.13 -27.02 14.16
CA ILE A 689 -36.58 -27.19 13.95
C ILE A 689 -37.21 -25.80 13.95
N ILE A 690 -38.00 -25.51 12.93
CA ILE A 690 -38.71 -24.24 12.77
C ILE A 690 -40.22 -24.50 12.80
N ILE A 691 -40.94 -23.64 13.50
CA ILE A 691 -42.39 -23.69 13.65
C ILE A 691 -42.95 -22.30 13.28
N PRO A 692 -43.21 -22.04 11.99
CA PRO A 692 -43.82 -20.79 11.55
C PRO A 692 -45.34 -20.88 11.68
N LYS A 693 -46.00 -19.80 12.11
CA LYS A 693 -47.46 -19.73 12.24
C LYS A 693 -47.97 -18.47 11.57
N ALA A 694 -49.02 -18.60 10.77
CA ALA A 694 -49.78 -17.50 10.18
C ALA A 694 -51.28 -17.81 10.25
N SER A 695 -52.09 -16.78 10.46
CA SER A 695 -53.55 -16.88 10.60
C SER A 695 -54.28 -16.78 9.27
N LYS A 696 -53.57 -16.36 8.22
CA LYS A 696 -54.04 -16.20 6.85
C LYS A 696 -52.96 -16.73 5.90
N GLY A 697 -53.32 -16.97 4.65
CA GLY A 697 -52.34 -17.27 3.61
C GLY A 697 -51.67 -18.64 3.73
N SER A 698 -50.57 -18.81 2.99
CA SER A 698 -49.73 -20.01 2.97
C SER A 698 -48.29 -19.68 3.36
N ILE A 699 -47.57 -20.66 3.92
CA ILE A 699 -46.17 -20.53 4.34
C ILE A 699 -45.31 -21.49 3.51
N GLU A 700 -44.19 -21.00 3.00
CA GLU A 700 -43.14 -21.81 2.38
C GLU A 700 -41.84 -21.67 3.17
N VAL A 701 -41.16 -22.76 3.49
CA VAL A 701 -39.84 -22.78 4.14
C VAL A 701 -38.85 -23.43 3.18
N ASN A 702 -37.82 -22.70 2.77
CA ASN A 702 -36.84 -23.11 1.76
C ASN A 702 -37.48 -23.62 0.45
N GLY A 703 -38.62 -23.02 0.07
CA GLY A 703 -39.37 -23.37 -1.14
C GLY A 703 -40.35 -24.53 -0.99
N GLU A 704 -40.44 -25.16 0.19
CA GLU A 704 -41.42 -26.21 0.47
C GLU A 704 -42.60 -25.65 1.27
N ILE A 705 -43.83 -25.97 0.88
CA ILE A 705 -45.04 -25.56 1.60
C ILE A 705 -45.09 -26.26 2.96
N VAL A 706 -45.38 -25.49 4.01
CA VAL A 706 -45.48 -25.96 5.41
C VAL A 706 -46.82 -25.50 6.00
N GLU A 707 -47.52 -26.39 6.72
CA GLU A 707 -48.76 -26.01 7.39
C GLU A 707 -48.49 -25.05 8.57
N SER A 708 -49.43 -24.14 8.83
CA SER A 708 -49.30 -23.17 9.92
C SER A 708 -49.18 -23.85 11.29
N GLY A 709 -48.06 -23.64 11.98
CA GLY A 709 -47.74 -24.26 13.27
C GLY A 709 -47.09 -25.65 13.16
N GLU A 710 -46.81 -26.14 11.95
CA GLU A 710 -46.13 -27.41 11.73
C GLU A 710 -44.62 -27.32 12.03
N ARG A 711 -44.03 -28.43 12.51
CA ARG A 711 -42.59 -28.53 12.76
C ARG A 711 -41.86 -28.88 11.46
N LYS A 712 -40.95 -28.02 11.03
CA LYS A 712 -40.05 -28.27 9.90
C LYS A 712 -38.61 -28.47 10.38
N GLU A 713 -38.03 -29.63 10.10
CA GLU A 713 -36.60 -29.88 10.34
C GLU A 713 -35.76 -29.37 9.17
N ILE A 714 -34.73 -28.58 9.46
CA ILE A 714 -33.77 -28.08 8.49
C ILE A 714 -32.37 -28.61 8.86
N PRO A 715 -31.73 -29.42 7.99
CA PRO A 715 -30.36 -29.87 8.22
C PRO A 715 -29.38 -28.70 8.14
N LEU A 716 -28.38 -28.71 9.01
CA LEU A 716 -27.35 -27.68 9.10
C LEU A 716 -25.98 -28.23 8.72
N VAL A 717 -25.22 -27.47 7.93
CA VAL A 717 -23.78 -27.64 7.77
C VAL A 717 -23.02 -26.79 8.79
N VAL A 718 -21.78 -27.15 9.10
CA VAL A 718 -20.91 -26.32 9.96
C VAL A 718 -20.66 -24.97 9.27
N GLY A 719 -20.74 -23.88 10.03
CA GLY A 719 -20.68 -22.51 9.50
C GLY A 719 -22.07 -21.91 9.30
N GLN A 720 -22.19 -21.01 8.34
CA GLN A 720 -23.40 -20.22 8.11
C GLN A 720 -24.40 -20.99 7.23
N ASN A 721 -25.65 -21.09 7.68
CA ASN A 721 -26.77 -21.67 6.93
C ASN A 721 -27.85 -20.60 6.75
N LYS A 722 -28.46 -20.51 5.56
CA LYS A 722 -29.56 -19.57 5.30
C LYS A 722 -30.87 -20.32 5.16
N ILE A 723 -31.89 -19.84 5.87
CA ILE A 723 -33.25 -20.38 5.81
C ILE A 723 -34.19 -19.25 5.41
N THR A 724 -35.00 -19.47 4.39
CA THR A 724 -35.96 -18.49 3.86
C THR A 724 -37.37 -18.97 4.14
N ILE A 725 -38.21 -18.11 4.71
CA ILE A 725 -39.63 -18.38 4.98
C ILE A 725 -40.45 -17.34 4.22
N ILE A 726 -41.35 -17.77 3.35
CA ILE A 726 -42.19 -16.90 2.53
C ILE A 726 -43.64 -17.08 2.99
N HIS A 727 -44.29 -15.99 3.34
CA HIS A 727 -45.71 -15.94 3.67
C HIS A 727 -46.48 -15.25 2.54
N LYS A 728 -47.48 -15.93 1.98
CA LYS A 728 -48.23 -15.48 0.80
C LYS A 728 -49.71 -15.31 1.14
N GLU A 729 -50.31 -14.22 0.68
CA GLU A 729 -51.76 -13.99 0.73
C GLU A 729 -52.25 -13.65 -0.68
N GLU A 730 -53.45 -14.11 -1.04
CA GLU A 730 -54.02 -13.88 -2.37
C GLU A 730 -54.17 -12.37 -2.66
N GLY A 731 -53.71 -11.96 -3.84
CA GLY A 731 -53.77 -10.55 -4.28
C GLY A 731 -52.79 -9.61 -3.59
N LYS A 732 -51.89 -10.13 -2.74
CA LYS A 732 -50.89 -9.34 -2.02
C LYS A 732 -49.47 -9.75 -2.38
N LYS A 733 -48.51 -8.86 -2.18
CA LYS A 733 -47.10 -9.18 -2.31
C LYS A 733 -46.64 -10.10 -1.17
N ASP A 734 -45.82 -11.08 -1.50
CA ASP A 734 -45.25 -12.04 -0.55
C ASP A 734 -44.44 -11.34 0.53
N ARG A 735 -44.54 -11.82 1.78
CA ARG A 735 -43.73 -11.36 2.90
C ARG A 735 -42.66 -12.40 3.23
N ILE A 736 -41.39 -11.99 3.25
CA ILE A 736 -40.25 -12.90 3.35
C ILE A 736 -39.53 -12.69 4.68
N TYR A 737 -39.23 -13.79 5.39
CA TYR A 737 -38.40 -13.83 6.57
C TYR A 737 -37.15 -14.67 6.29
N THR A 738 -35.98 -14.20 6.72
CA THR A 738 -34.70 -14.89 6.59
C THR A 738 -34.15 -15.23 7.97
N ILE A 739 -33.68 -16.45 8.15
CA ILE A 739 -32.91 -16.87 9.33
C ILE A 739 -31.50 -17.26 8.88
N ILE A 740 -30.50 -16.61 9.46
CA ILE A 740 -29.10 -17.00 9.35
C ILE A 740 -28.74 -17.85 10.57
N VAL A 741 -28.41 -19.11 10.35
CA VAL A 741 -28.00 -20.03 11.42
C VAL A 741 -26.50 -20.21 11.38
N ASN A 742 -25.80 -19.74 12.42
CA ASN A 742 -24.37 -19.96 12.57
C ASN A 742 -24.13 -21.20 13.44
N ARG A 743 -23.80 -22.33 12.79
CA ARG A 743 -23.42 -23.56 13.48
C ARG A 743 -21.93 -23.54 13.76
N LYS A 744 -21.54 -23.61 15.03
CA LYS A 744 -20.13 -23.64 15.44
C LYS A 744 -19.37 -24.80 14.79
N LYS A 745 -18.08 -24.59 14.55
CA LYS A 745 -17.12 -25.65 14.22
C LYS A 745 -16.78 -26.42 15.50
N LEU A 746 -16.55 -27.73 15.40
CA LEU A 746 -16.06 -28.52 16.54
C LEU A 746 -14.65 -28.03 16.87
N ASP A 747 -14.45 -27.52 18.09
CA ASP A 747 -13.11 -27.31 18.60
C ASP A 747 -12.44 -28.68 18.74
N ALA A 748 -11.27 -28.85 18.14
CA ALA A 748 -10.53 -30.10 18.20
C ALA A 748 -10.26 -30.46 19.67
N PRO A 749 -10.41 -31.73 20.08
CA PRO A 749 -10.15 -32.14 21.45
C PRO A 749 -8.69 -31.81 21.79
N LYS A 750 -8.48 -31.02 22.86
CA LYS A 750 -7.14 -30.72 23.34
C LYS A 750 -6.54 -32.01 23.91
N VAL A 751 -5.54 -32.53 23.23
CA VAL A 751 -4.73 -33.66 23.70
C VAL A 751 -3.34 -33.13 23.99
N TYR A 752 -2.88 -33.30 25.22
CA TYR A 752 -1.62 -32.75 25.69
C TYR A 752 -0.88 -33.76 26.55
N LEU A 753 0.43 -33.56 26.72
CA LEU A 753 1.24 -34.35 27.63
C LEU A 753 0.91 -33.95 29.08
N ALA A 754 0.47 -34.90 29.89
CA ALA A 754 0.15 -34.67 31.29
C ALA A 754 1.41 -34.29 32.10
N PRO A 755 1.29 -33.45 33.14
CA PRO A 755 2.38 -33.15 34.05
C PRO A 755 2.92 -34.43 34.72
N GLY A 756 4.24 -34.50 34.94
CA GLY A 756 4.90 -35.64 35.61
C GLY A 756 5.53 -36.68 34.67
N TYR A 757 5.74 -36.34 33.40
CA TYR A 757 6.56 -37.13 32.48
C TYR A 757 8.04 -37.15 32.93
N THR A 758 8.77 -38.20 32.53
CA THR A 758 10.22 -38.29 32.76
C THR A 758 10.97 -38.27 31.44
N PHE A 759 11.97 -37.40 31.32
CA PHE A 759 12.86 -37.32 30.17
C PHE A 759 14.31 -37.40 30.65
N ASP A 760 15.01 -38.50 30.32
CA ASP A 760 16.41 -38.73 30.72
C ASP A 760 17.28 -38.86 29.47
N THR A 761 18.40 -38.13 29.42
CA THR A 761 19.31 -38.09 28.26
C THR A 761 20.75 -38.51 28.62
N ARG A 762 20.97 -38.98 29.86
CA ARG A 762 22.32 -39.20 30.43
C ARG A 762 23.11 -40.30 29.72
N ILE A 763 22.43 -41.38 29.32
CA ILE A 763 23.06 -42.52 28.63
C ILE A 763 22.34 -42.76 27.30
N SER A 764 21.07 -43.15 27.38
CA SER A 764 20.12 -43.21 26.26
C SER A 764 19.06 -42.12 26.45
N VAL A 765 18.32 -41.75 25.39
CA VAL A 765 17.15 -40.89 25.56
C VAL A 765 15.96 -41.75 25.92
N ILE A 766 15.45 -41.58 27.14
CA ILE A 766 14.27 -42.27 27.67
C ILE A 766 13.21 -41.22 27.94
N PHE A 767 12.10 -41.29 27.22
CA PHE A 767 10.95 -40.42 27.39
C PHE A 767 9.72 -41.25 27.79
N ARG A 768 9.21 -41.03 29.00
CA ARG A 768 7.99 -41.66 29.51
C ARG A 768 6.99 -40.60 29.87
N GLY A 769 5.74 -40.75 29.47
CA GLY A 769 4.70 -39.79 29.77
C GLY A 769 3.31 -40.39 29.69
N ASN A 770 2.32 -39.56 29.95
CA ASN A 770 0.92 -39.90 29.78
C ASN A 770 0.23 -38.76 29.00
N LEU A 771 -0.61 -39.07 28.02
CA LEU A 771 -1.46 -38.08 27.35
C LEU A 771 -2.74 -37.85 28.16
N ALA A 772 -3.17 -36.60 28.25
CA ALA A 772 -4.40 -36.19 28.90
C ALA A 772 -5.26 -35.36 27.94
N SER A 773 -6.57 -35.36 28.20
CA SER A 773 -7.56 -34.60 27.45
C SER A 773 -8.80 -34.38 28.31
N ASP A 774 -9.46 -33.24 28.11
CA ASP A 774 -10.70 -32.88 28.79
C ASP A 774 -11.92 -33.63 28.21
N THR A 775 -11.78 -34.19 27.00
CA THR A 775 -12.90 -34.74 26.22
C THR A 775 -12.66 -36.16 25.73
N ILE A 776 -11.41 -36.63 25.67
CA ILE A 776 -11.07 -38.01 25.27
C ILE A 776 -10.94 -38.90 26.50
N ARG A 777 -11.63 -40.05 26.46
CA ARG A 777 -11.63 -41.04 27.55
C ARG A 777 -10.63 -42.18 27.35
N THR A 778 -10.16 -42.41 26.12
CA THR A 778 -9.22 -43.48 25.74
C THR A 778 -8.32 -43.02 24.61
N PHE A 779 -7.03 -43.34 24.65
CA PHE A 779 -6.04 -42.91 23.66
C PHE A 779 -5.69 -43.98 22.61
N ASP A 780 -6.61 -44.92 22.36
CA ASP A 780 -6.41 -45.98 21.37
C ASP A 780 -6.13 -45.40 19.98
N GLY A 781 -5.02 -45.83 19.37
CA GLY A 781 -4.59 -45.40 18.05
C GLY A 781 -3.76 -44.11 18.03
N TYR A 782 -3.65 -43.39 19.15
CA TYR A 782 -2.76 -42.25 19.25
C TYR A 782 -1.29 -42.69 19.26
N LYS A 783 -0.41 -41.81 18.77
CA LYS A 783 1.03 -42.02 18.77
C LYS A 783 1.78 -40.79 19.28
N VAL A 784 2.92 -41.02 19.92
CA VAL A 784 3.86 -39.95 20.26
C VAL A 784 5.13 -40.15 19.46
N LYS A 785 5.57 -39.06 18.83
CA LYS A 785 6.77 -38.99 18.03
C LYS A 785 7.80 -38.12 18.74
N LEU A 786 9.02 -38.63 18.87
CA LEU A 786 10.16 -37.89 19.41
C LEU A 786 11.03 -37.37 18.27
N LEU A 787 11.35 -36.08 18.33
CA LEU A 787 12.17 -35.38 17.35
C LEU A 787 13.26 -34.56 18.05
N SER A 788 14.32 -34.21 17.33
CA SER A 788 15.18 -33.09 17.72
C SER A 788 14.41 -31.78 17.50
N ARG A 789 14.83 -30.69 18.16
CA ARG A 789 14.25 -29.36 17.92
C ARG A 789 14.44 -28.85 16.48
N THR A 790 15.35 -29.42 15.69
CA THR A 790 15.49 -29.12 14.26
C THR A 790 14.55 -29.94 13.37
N GLY A 791 13.75 -30.83 13.96
CA GLY A 791 12.77 -31.67 13.25
C GLY A 791 13.29 -33.04 12.81
N LYS A 792 14.52 -33.43 13.19
CA LYS A 792 15.03 -34.79 12.92
C LYS A 792 14.20 -35.80 13.71
N HIS A 793 13.58 -36.74 13.02
CA HIS A 793 12.77 -37.78 13.65
C HIS A 793 13.65 -38.89 14.24
N PHE A 794 13.39 -39.28 15.48
CA PHE A 794 14.05 -40.41 16.12
C PHE A 794 13.16 -41.64 16.17
N LYS A 795 11.98 -41.52 16.80
CA LYS A 795 11.13 -42.67 17.08
C LYS A 795 9.68 -42.26 17.25
N THR A 796 8.77 -43.15 16.87
CA THR A 796 7.34 -43.02 17.10
C THR A 796 6.85 -44.27 17.81
N VAL A 797 6.04 -44.10 18.87
CA VAL A 797 5.44 -45.20 19.63
C VAL A 797 3.94 -45.02 19.72
N ASN A 798 3.21 -46.13 19.81
CA ASN A 798 1.79 -46.09 20.11
C ASN A 798 1.58 -45.74 21.59
N VAL A 799 0.49 -45.02 21.85
CA VAL A 799 0.04 -44.69 23.20
C VAL A 799 -0.91 -45.80 23.67
N ASN A 800 -0.77 -46.21 24.93
CA ASN A 800 -1.69 -47.16 25.54
C ASN A 800 -3.07 -46.53 25.73
N SER A 801 -4.12 -47.35 25.91
CA SER A 801 -5.50 -46.87 26.08
C SER A 801 -5.67 -45.86 27.23
N ASP A 802 -4.86 -46.01 28.28
CA ASP A 802 -4.81 -45.15 29.47
C ASP A 802 -3.95 -43.87 29.29
N GLY A 803 -3.44 -43.65 28.08
CA GLY A 803 -2.62 -42.49 27.70
C GLY A 803 -1.12 -42.67 27.95
N SER A 804 -0.69 -43.74 28.61
CA SER A 804 0.73 -43.96 28.93
C SER A 804 1.56 -44.34 27.69
N PHE A 805 2.82 -43.89 27.64
CA PHE A 805 3.78 -44.29 26.60
C PHE A 805 5.24 -44.24 27.09
N GLU A 806 6.11 -44.98 26.39
CA GLU A 806 7.56 -44.98 26.60
C GLU A 806 8.30 -44.99 25.25
N ILE A 807 9.27 -44.08 25.10
CA ILE A 807 10.21 -44.02 23.99
C ILE A 807 11.62 -44.20 24.54
N ILE A 808 12.35 -45.17 23.99
CA ILE A 808 13.77 -45.38 24.25
C ILE A 808 14.53 -45.28 22.93
N VAL A 809 15.50 -44.36 22.88
CA VAL A 809 16.44 -44.16 21.77
C VAL A 809 17.85 -44.48 22.25
N PRO A 810 18.53 -45.47 21.64
CA PRO A 810 19.90 -45.85 21.97
C PRO A 810 20.91 -44.71 21.82
N PRO A 811 22.04 -44.73 22.57
CA PRO A 811 23.01 -43.62 22.56
C PRO A 811 23.67 -43.40 21.20
N ASP A 812 23.84 -44.46 20.42
CA ASP A 812 24.50 -44.48 19.12
C ASP A 812 23.66 -43.87 18.00
N GLU A 813 22.34 -43.73 18.20
CA GLU A 813 21.43 -43.06 17.26
C GLU A 813 21.35 -41.54 17.49
N ILE A 814 21.97 -41.04 18.58
CA ILE A 814 21.87 -39.65 19.01
C ILE A 814 23.23 -38.97 18.87
N ASP A 815 23.32 -37.98 18.00
CA ASP A 815 24.54 -37.19 17.86
C ASP A 815 24.65 -36.10 18.95
N ILE A 816 25.85 -35.54 19.10
CA ILE A 816 26.12 -34.54 20.13
C ILE A 816 25.33 -33.24 19.90
N ILE A 817 24.95 -32.95 18.66
CA ILE A 817 24.22 -31.74 18.27
C ILE A 817 22.77 -31.88 18.73
N ASP A 818 22.16 -33.05 18.55
CA ASP A 818 20.79 -33.34 19.01
C ASP A 818 20.66 -33.18 20.53
N LYS A 819 21.69 -33.56 21.31
CA LYS A 819 21.73 -33.33 22.78
C LYS A 819 21.84 -31.86 23.16
N ILE A 820 22.53 -31.04 22.35
CA ILE A 820 22.73 -29.60 22.62
C ILE A 820 21.48 -28.78 22.26
N ILE A 821 20.85 -29.09 21.11
CA ILE A 821 19.68 -28.34 20.63
C ILE A 821 18.42 -28.77 21.40
N GLY A 822 18.41 -30.00 21.93
CA GLY A 822 17.30 -30.53 22.71
C GLY A 822 16.21 -31.14 21.84
N PHE A 823 15.17 -31.66 22.49
CA PHE A 823 14.17 -32.50 21.85
C PHE A 823 12.80 -31.84 21.89
N LYS A 824 11.95 -32.25 20.95
CA LYS A 824 10.52 -31.94 20.95
C LYS A 824 9.72 -33.21 20.67
N TYR A 825 8.44 -33.18 21.00
CA TYR A 825 7.51 -34.27 20.69
C TYR A 825 6.35 -33.80 19.81
N GLU A 826 5.75 -34.73 19.09
CA GLU A 826 4.53 -34.53 18.32
C GLU A 826 3.54 -35.61 18.70
N ILE A 827 2.27 -35.24 18.86
CA ILE A 827 1.17 -36.18 19.08
C ILE A 827 0.48 -36.39 17.74
N VAL A 828 0.28 -37.65 17.36
CA VAL A 828 -0.41 -38.03 16.13
C VAL A 828 -1.70 -38.72 16.51
N ASP A 829 -2.80 -38.26 15.92
CA ASP A 829 -4.12 -38.85 16.14
C ASP A 829 -4.27 -40.22 15.43
N PRO A 830 -5.35 -40.97 15.69
CA PRO A 830 -5.59 -42.26 15.04
C PRO A 830 -5.73 -42.19 13.51
N ASN A 831 -6.01 -41.01 12.96
CA ASN A 831 -6.11 -40.77 11.52
C ASN A 831 -4.75 -40.43 10.88
N GLY A 832 -3.68 -40.35 11.67
CA GLY A 832 -2.34 -40.03 11.20
C GLY A 832 -2.05 -38.54 11.08
N VAL A 833 -2.90 -37.68 11.64
CA VAL A 833 -2.72 -36.22 11.64
C VAL A 833 -1.92 -35.79 12.87
N THR A 834 -0.84 -35.04 12.66
CA THR A 834 -0.10 -34.42 13.75
C THR A 834 -0.91 -33.27 14.35
N LEU A 835 -1.17 -33.34 15.66
CA LEU A 835 -1.90 -32.32 16.39
C LEU A 835 -1.03 -31.06 16.58
N PRO A 836 -1.65 -29.86 16.58
CA PRO A 836 -0.94 -28.59 16.73
C PRO A 836 -0.19 -28.49 18.06
N GLU A 837 0.92 -27.73 18.07
CA GLU A 837 1.75 -27.53 19.26
C GLU A 837 0.96 -26.74 20.34
N ASN A 838 1.10 -27.14 21.61
CA ASN A 838 0.49 -26.41 22.73
C ASN A 838 1.19 -25.04 22.94
N GLU A 839 0.57 -24.14 23.73
CA GLU A 839 1.03 -22.74 23.91
C GLU A 839 2.50 -22.60 24.39
N ASP A 840 3.06 -23.62 25.05
CA ASP A 840 4.47 -23.65 25.51
C ASP A 840 5.46 -24.28 24.50
N GLY A 841 4.97 -24.72 23.34
CA GLY A 841 5.69 -25.60 22.41
C GLY A 841 5.85 -27.01 22.99
N ASN A 842 5.78 -28.05 22.16
CA ASN A 842 5.93 -29.45 22.62
C ASN A 842 7.40 -29.80 22.92
N ILE A 843 8.07 -28.98 23.73
CA ILE A 843 9.50 -29.03 24.01
C ILE A 843 9.75 -29.89 25.24
N LEU A 844 10.76 -30.77 25.16
CA LEU A 844 11.26 -31.52 26.31
C LEU A 844 12.55 -30.84 26.80
N GLN A 845 12.52 -30.34 28.03
CA GLN A 845 13.70 -29.76 28.70
C GLN A 845 14.51 -30.82 29.41
#